data_AF-A0AAP5N372-F1
#
_entry.id   AF-A0AAP5N372-F1
#
_cell.length_a   1.000
_cell.length_b   1.000
_cell.length_c   1.000
_cell.angle_alpha   90.00
_cell.angle_beta   90.00
_cell.angle_gamma   90.00
#
_symmetry.space_group_name_H-M   'P 1'
#
loop_
_entity.id
_entity.type
_entity.pdbx_description
1 polymer ?
#
loop_
_entity_poly.entity_id
_entity_poly.type
_entity_poly.pdbx_seq_one_letter_code
_entity_poly.pdbx_strand_id
1 'polypeptide(L)'
;MNRLTGKVSSIEEMIEVIRKTPEIMAQVSYWHTIPLREAKTESFPDSLRPELRDALQHKQIHQLYTHQAASFREVAAGKHVVTVTPTASGKTLCYNLPVIQRVLENESTRALYLFPTKALAQDQVSELQGLVGFMGVDLKTHTYDGDTPPNVRQVIRNAGHIVVTNPDMLHSAILPHHTKWAKLFKNLEFIVIDEVHSYRGVFGSHMANVIRRLKRICKFYGSNPQFICASATIANPKEHAEKLIGEKISLIDNNGAPAGMKHFVFYNPPVVNQALGIRRSSVLETRKLAGTLLRNGIQTIVFARSRVRVEILLTYLQESVRHELGNKTIRGYRGGYLPKQRREIERGLRTGEIRGVVSTNALELGIDIGQLQACVLNGYPGTIGSTWQQSGRAGCRQESSLTILVASSNPLDQYMIQNPRFFFERPAEQERIHPDKTAVAGVVLYGDLNQYEANSHLDDPVLFVESFRVLPLSDPKDFDLYEAIEFIEQVVPNRHDIDVYNLSFGPTGPIFDDEISRFTYALDTLAWNYQKLFVVAVGNDGEAPSPYNRVQAPADLVNGLGVGAYTFNYDTAERIRASYSCIGDGREGCKVKPDVCAFGGDSRYPIHLINSSDSKEKLLSAGTSYSAPIISSKAAEILGRCSRFTPLVARALLIHTAQNPNRVDNSIGYGIIDQSVDEILKCDKNHVNIIYTNSMNPTGMAKLPIPLPLNSSITSNVNFSWTIATLSKANALHVEDYTESTIEDTFYPHDKKYNFTKKDCKIETFHIVEDKDKIQEFLSNGYQQSLLPKSADTTKYKTESEKRNELKWDTVVKRWKNMRASSLENPFLVLHGIGRNGSIDRIDYAVIVTISIPKYKDNLYEEILNEFKVLEPIEIRSRNEVLTSIR
;
A
#
# COMPACT_ATOMS: atom_id res chain seq x y z
N MET A 1 -27.80 1.88 -52.72
CA MET A 1 -26.79 1.17 -53.57
C MET A 1 -26.55 1.95 -54.85
N ASN A 2 -25.31 2.37 -55.06
CA ASN A 2 -24.87 3.03 -56.28
C ASN A 2 -24.96 2.04 -57.46
N ARG A 3 -25.69 2.42 -58.52
CA ARG A 3 -25.96 1.57 -59.70
C ARG A 3 -24.70 1.19 -60.51
N LEU A 4 -23.59 1.91 -60.33
CA LEU A 4 -22.33 1.68 -61.04
C LEU A 4 -21.33 0.81 -60.24
N THR A 5 -21.41 0.80 -58.90
CA THR A 5 -20.40 0.13 -58.05
C THR A 5 -20.96 -0.97 -57.15
N GLY A 6 -22.29 -1.09 -57.02
CA GLY A 6 -22.94 -2.05 -56.12
C GLY A 6 -22.76 -1.78 -54.62
N LYS A 7 -22.06 -0.69 -54.25
CA LYS A 7 -21.77 -0.31 -52.85
C LYS A 7 -22.82 0.67 -52.31
N VAL A 8 -23.01 0.67 -50.99
CA VAL A 8 -23.83 1.67 -50.28
C VAL A 8 -23.19 3.06 -50.32
N SER A 9 -24.01 4.10 -50.36
CA SER A 9 -23.54 5.50 -50.42
C SER A 9 -23.31 6.14 -49.04
N SER A 10 -23.95 5.61 -48.00
CA SER A 10 -23.84 6.10 -46.62
C SER A 10 -24.00 4.96 -45.58
N ILE A 11 -23.72 5.27 -44.32
CA ILE A 11 -23.94 4.36 -43.19
C ILE A 11 -25.43 4.10 -42.94
N GLU A 12 -26.30 5.08 -43.19
CA GLU A 12 -27.77 4.93 -43.12
C GLU A 12 -28.28 3.93 -44.15
N GLU A 13 -27.80 4.02 -45.40
CA GLU A 13 -28.10 2.99 -46.41
C GLU A 13 -27.65 1.60 -45.94
N MET A 14 -26.48 1.50 -45.31
CA MET A 14 -25.96 0.24 -44.80
C MET A 14 -26.80 -0.32 -43.65
N ILE A 15 -27.29 0.54 -42.75
CA ILE A 15 -28.20 0.17 -41.66
C ILE A 15 -29.51 -0.39 -42.23
N GLU A 16 -30.06 0.25 -43.26
CA GLU A 16 -31.27 -0.24 -43.93
C GLU A 16 -31.05 -1.56 -44.67
N VAL A 17 -29.88 -1.75 -45.28
CA VAL A 17 -29.48 -3.04 -45.86
C VAL A 17 -29.43 -4.12 -44.78
N ILE A 18 -28.84 -3.85 -43.61
CA ILE A 18 -28.80 -4.79 -42.48
C ILE A 18 -30.21 -5.15 -42.03
N ARG A 19 -31.10 -4.16 -41.84
CA ARG A 19 -32.50 -4.36 -41.44
C ARG A 19 -33.29 -5.19 -42.45
N LYS A 20 -33.00 -5.06 -43.74
CA LYS A 20 -33.66 -5.82 -44.81
C LYS A 20 -33.05 -7.19 -45.06
N THR A 21 -31.91 -7.52 -44.44
CA THR A 21 -31.23 -8.81 -44.62
C THR A 21 -31.76 -9.83 -43.62
N PRO A 22 -32.63 -10.80 -44.02
CA PRO A 22 -33.32 -11.67 -43.07
C PRO A 22 -32.37 -12.56 -42.26
N GLU A 23 -31.28 -13.03 -42.89
CA GLU A 23 -30.27 -13.84 -42.22
C GLU A 23 -29.60 -13.14 -41.04
N ILE A 24 -29.36 -11.82 -41.16
CA ILE A 24 -28.72 -11.02 -40.11
C ILE A 24 -29.76 -10.70 -39.05
N MET A 25 -30.95 -10.23 -39.45
CA MET A 25 -32.02 -9.86 -38.51
C MET A 25 -32.54 -11.03 -37.69
N ALA A 26 -32.52 -12.26 -38.22
CA ALA A 26 -32.87 -13.46 -37.45
C ALA A 26 -31.96 -13.68 -36.23
N GLN A 27 -30.76 -13.09 -36.21
CA GLN A 27 -29.79 -13.18 -35.11
C GLN A 27 -29.68 -11.89 -34.30
N VAL A 28 -30.41 -10.83 -34.68
CA VAL A 28 -30.50 -9.61 -33.89
C VAL A 28 -31.49 -9.85 -32.76
N SER A 29 -30.95 -9.91 -31.55
CA SER A 29 -31.73 -10.07 -30.31
C SER A 29 -32.36 -8.76 -29.83
N TYR A 30 -31.69 -7.63 -30.06
CA TYR A 30 -32.17 -6.31 -29.66
C TYR A 30 -31.53 -5.23 -30.52
N TRP A 31 -32.32 -4.21 -30.88
CA TRP A 31 -31.87 -3.05 -31.64
C TRP A 31 -32.25 -1.77 -30.90
N HIS A 32 -31.26 -1.07 -30.38
CA HIS A 32 -31.45 0.20 -29.68
C HIS A 32 -31.08 1.36 -30.60
N THR A 33 -31.86 2.44 -30.60
CA THR A 33 -31.55 3.67 -31.34
C THR A 33 -31.48 4.83 -30.37
N ILE A 34 -30.32 5.47 -30.30
CA ILE A 34 -30.07 6.68 -29.54
C ILE A 34 -30.30 7.86 -30.50
N PRO A 35 -31.19 8.80 -30.16
CA PRO A 35 -31.56 9.89 -31.06
C PRO A 35 -30.40 10.86 -31.27
N LEU A 36 -30.46 11.60 -32.39
CA LEU A 36 -29.58 12.72 -32.67
C LEU A 36 -29.77 13.80 -31.59
N ARG A 37 -28.66 14.45 -31.22
CA ARG A 37 -28.64 15.58 -30.30
C ARG A 37 -27.97 16.78 -30.94
N GLU A 38 -28.70 17.89 -30.98
CA GLU A 38 -28.18 19.17 -31.46
C GLU A 38 -27.15 19.75 -30.49
N ALA A 39 -26.26 20.58 -31.03
CA ALA A 39 -25.28 21.29 -30.23
C ALA A 39 -25.98 22.30 -29.31
N LYS A 40 -25.56 22.35 -28.04
CA LYS A 40 -25.91 23.42 -27.11
C LYS A 40 -24.65 24.24 -26.86
N THR A 41 -24.70 25.50 -27.26
CA THR A 41 -23.55 26.40 -27.25
C THR A 41 -23.82 27.66 -26.46
N GLU A 42 -22.75 28.31 -26.02
CA GLU A 42 -22.72 29.63 -25.40
C GLU A 42 -21.71 30.50 -26.18
N SER A 43 -21.94 31.82 -26.21
CA SER A 43 -20.97 32.77 -26.77
C SER A 43 -19.65 32.71 -26.00
N PHE A 44 -18.57 33.18 -26.63
CA PHE A 44 -17.30 33.32 -25.92
C PHE A 44 -17.47 34.23 -24.69
N PRO A 45 -16.89 33.86 -23.54
CA PRO A 45 -16.85 34.75 -22.37
C PRO A 45 -16.18 36.07 -22.73
N ASP A 46 -16.70 37.19 -22.22
CA ASP A 46 -16.15 38.52 -22.48
C ASP A 46 -14.71 38.66 -21.96
N SER A 47 -14.37 37.92 -20.90
CA SER A 47 -13.02 37.87 -20.32
C SER A 47 -12.01 37.06 -21.14
N LEU A 48 -12.43 36.33 -22.18
CA LEU A 48 -11.53 35.54 -23.01
C LEU A 48 -10.59 36.46 -23.80
N ARG A 49 -9.29 36.23 -23.67
CA ARG A 49 -8.24 37.00 -24.37
C ARG A 49 -8.47 37.01 -25.90
N PRO A 50 -8.28 38.16 -26.58
CA PRO A 50 -8.42 38.25 -28.03
C PRO A 50 -7.58 37.22 -28.78
N GLU A 51 -6.35 36.99 -28.34
CA GLU A 51 -5.41 36.04 -28.96
C GLU A 51 -5.98 34.60 -28.96
N LEU A 52 -6.62 34.20 -27.86
CA LEU A 52 -7.31 32.91 -27.76
C LEU A 52 -8.55 32.85 -28.64
N ARG A 53 -9.34 33.94 -28.66
CA ARG A 53 -10.55 34.04 -29.48
C ARG A 53 -10.21 33.88 -30.96
N ASP A 54 -9.18 34.56 -31.44
CA ASP A 54 -8.74 34.52 -32.84
C ASP A 54 -8.22 33.13 -33.21
N ALA A 55 -7.44 32.50 -32.33
CA ALA A 55 -6.96 31.14 -32.54
C ALA A 55 -8.09 30.09 -32.58
N LEU A 56 -9.14 30.27 -31.77
CA LEU A 56 -10.34 29.42 -31.83
C LEU A 56 -11.11 29.64 -33.14
N GLN A 57 -11.25 30.89 -33.60
CA GLN A 57 -11.88 31.21 -34.88
C GLN A 57 -11.12 30.61 -36.07
N HIS A 58 -9.78 30.63 -36.05
CA HIS A 58 -8.96 29.94 -37.05
C HIS A 58 -9.20 28.42 -37.06
N LYS A 59 -9.51 27.82 -35.90
CA LYS A 59 -9.95 26.42 -35.78
C LYS A 59 -11.45 26.22 -36.09
N GLN A 60 -12.14 27.22 -36.64
CA GLN A 60 -13.57 27.19 -36.96
C GLN A 60 -14.47 26.97 -35.73
N ILE A 61 -14.01 27.37 -34.55
CA ILE A 61 -14.80 27.38 -33.32
C ILE A 61 -15.29 28.81 -33.13
N HIS A 62 -16.59 29.02 -33.28
CA HIS A 62 -17.23 30.34 -33.14
C HIS A 62 -17.98 30.51 -31.81
N GLN A 63 -18.28 29.41 -31.13
CA GLN A 63 -18.97 29.34 -29.86
C GLN A 63 -18.43 28.15 -29.05
N LEU A 64 -18.57 28.20 -27.73
CA LEU A 64 -18.19 27.09 -26.85
C LEU A 64 -19.40 26.20 -26.59
N TYR A 65 -19.19 24.89 -26.41
CA TYR A 65 -20.26 24.05 -25.87
C TYR A 65 -20.56 24.43 -24.41
N THR A 66 -21.79 24.20 -23.95
CA THR A 66 -22.22 24.54 -22.57
C THR A 66 -21.29 24.00 -21.49
N HIS A 67 -20.73 22.80 -21.65
CA HIS A 67 -19.78 22.21 -20.70
C HIS A 67 -18.40 22.87 -20.73
N GLN A 68 -17.96 23.35 -21.90
CA GLN A 68 -16.69 24.09 -22.05
C GLN A 68 -16.81 25.48 -21.42
N ALA A 69 -17.91 26.19 -21.69
CA ALA A 69 -18.20 27.49 -21.08
C ALA A 69 -18.35 27.38 -19.54
N ALA A 70 -19.08 26.37 -19.06
CA ALA A 70 -19.19 26.08 -17.63
C ALA A 70 -17.82 25.79 -16.99
N SER A 71 -16.99 24.99 -17.64
CA SER A 71 -15.64 24.68 -17.13
C SER A 71 -14.77 25.92 -17.05
N PHE A 72 -14.77 26.77 -18.07
CA PHE A 72 -14.04 28.03 -18.04
C PHE A 72 -14.51 28.96 -16.89
N ARG A 73 -15.82 29.12 -16.71
CA ARG A 73 -16.39 29.96 -15.62
C ARG A 73 -16.02 29.43 -14.23
N GLU A 74 -16.22 28.13 -13.98
CA GLU A 74 -15.96 27.52 -12.67
C GLU A 74 -14.46 27.53 -12.34
N VAL A 75 -13.60 27.33 -13.34
CA VAL A 75 -12.16 27.44 -13.15
C VAL A 75 -11.74 28.88 -12.87
N ALA A 76 -12.27 29.86 -13.60
CA ALA A 76 -12.03 31.29 -13.34
C ALA A 76 -12.51 31.72 -11.94
N ALA A 77 -13.52 31.05 -11.38
CA ALA A 77 -13.99 31.25 -10.00
C ALA A 77 -13.11 30.56 -8.94
N GLY A 78 -11.98 29.94 -9.32
CA GLY A 78 -11.03 29.30 -8.41
C GLY A 78 -11.44 27.91 -7.89
N LYS A 79 -12.48 27.29 -8.46
CA LYS A 79 -12.96 25.96 -8.02
C LYS A 79 -12.27 24.82 -8.74
N HIS A 80 -11.93 23.75 -8.03
CA HIS A 80 -11.58 22.49 -8.69
C HIS A 80 -12.78 21.98 -9.50
N VAL A 81 -12.54 21.45 -10.70
CA VAL A 81 -13.62 20.96 -11.57
C VAL A 81 -13.34 19.56 -12.09
N VAL A 82 -14.39 18.74 -12.23
CA VAL A 82 -14.36 17.50 -13.01
C VAL A 82 -15.42 17.57 -14.10
N THR A 83 -14.96 17.54 -15.35
CA THR A 83 -15.85 17.53 -16.52
C THR A 83 -16.08 16.11 -17.00
N VAL A 84 -17.34 15.71 -17.08
CA VAL A 84 -17.76 14.37 -17.46
C VAL A 84 -18.55 14.43 -18.75
N THR A 85 -17.90 14.02 -19.85
CA THR A 85 -18.57 13.91 -21.15
C THR A 85 -18.02 12.71 -21.93
N PRO A 86 -18.79 12.15 -22.88
CA PRO A 86 -18.33 11.07 -23.76
C PRO A 86 -17.10 11.45 -24.58
N THR A 87 -16.50 10.47 -25.25
CA THR A 87 -15.39 10.70 -26.19
C THR A 87 -15.82 11.64 -27.32
N ALA A 88 -14.86 12.42 -27.86
CA ALA A 88 -15.06 13.36 -28.97
C ALA A 88 -16.05 14.52 -28.70
N SER A 89 -16.36 14.83 -27.43
CA SER A 89 -17.18 15.98 -27.02
C SER A 89 -16.42 17.31 -26.95
N GLY A 90 -15.08 17.29 -27.05
CA GLY A 90 -14.24 18.48 -26.88
C GLY A 90 -13.80 18.76 -25.43
N LYS A 91 -13.63 17.70 -24.60
CA LYS A 91 -13.08 17.78 -23.23
C LYS A 91 -11.77 18.56 -23.14
N THR A 92 -10.94 18.46 -24.17
CA THR A 92 -9.62 19.12 -24.21
C THR A 92 -9.70 20.63 -24.00
N LEU A 93 -10.71 21.29 -24.55
CA LEU A 93 -10.89 22.74 -24.39
C LEU A 93 -11.29 23.13 -22.96
N CYS A 94 -11.91 22.23 -22.19
CA CYS A 94 -12.32 22.52 -20.81
C CYS A 94 -11.13 22.84 -19.91
N TYR A 95 -9.98 22.19 -20.14
CA TYR A 95 -8.76 22.48 -19.39
C TYR A 95 -7.76 23.34 -20.15
N ASN A 96 -7.69 23.28 -21.48
CA ASN A 96 -6.77 24.12 -22.25
C ASN A 96 -7.13 25.60 -22.20
N LEU A 97 -8.41 25.97 -22.32
CA LEU A 97 -8.83 27.37 -22.32
C LEU A 97 -8.42 28.11 -21.05
N PRO A 98 -8.80 27.65 -19.83
CA PRO A 98 -8.43 28.37 -18.61
C PRO A 98 -6.90 28.38 -18.38
N VAL A 99 -6.20 27.29 -18.70
CA VAL A 99 -4.73 27.23 -18.51
C VAL A 99 -4.02 28.21 -19.43
N ILE A 100 -4.33 28.22 -20.73
CA ILE A 100 -3.68 29.12 -21.68
C ILE A 100 -4.05 30.57 -21.39
N GLN A 101 -5.31 30.85 -21.08
CA GLN A 101 -5.76 32.18 -20.67
C GLN A 101 -4.87 32.71 -19.55
N ARG A 102 -4.64 31.91 -18.51
CA ARG A 102 -3.83 32.31 -17.37
C ARG A 102 -2.35 32.49 -17.72
N VAL A 103 -1.79 31.62 -18.56
CA VAL A 103 -0.40 31.76 -19.04
C VAL A 103 -0.21 33.04 -19.86
N LEU A 104 -1.23 33.49 -20.61
CA LEU A 104 -1.19 34.78 -21.32
C LEU A 104 -1.29 35.98 -20.38
N GLU A 105 -2.06 35.86 -19.30
CA GLU A 105 -2.17 36.91 -18.27
C GLU A 105 -0.91 37.01 -17.42
N ASN A 106 -0.23 35.87 -17.19
CA ASN A 106 0.98 35.79 -16.40
C ASN A 106 1.94 34.75 -16.98
N GLU A 107 3.04 35.20 -17.58
CA GLU A 107 4.07 34.34 -18.18
C GLU A 107 4.77 33.44 -17.12
N SER A 108 4.72 33.80 -15.84
CA SER A 108 5.28 32.96 -14.77
C SER A 108 4.42 31.73 -14.49
N THR A 109 3.13 31.73 -14.87
CA THR A 109 2.20 30.63 -14.62
C THR A 109 2.73 29.32 -15.20
N ARG A 110 2.58 28.25 -14.42
CA ARG A 110 2.94 26.89 -14.81
C ARG A 110 1.77 25.94 -14.63
N ALA A 111 1.70 24.93 -15.49
CA ALA A 111 0.71 23.87 -15.40
C ALA A 111 1.34 22.48 -15.59
N LEU A 112 0.79 21.50 -14.87
CA LEU A 112 1.17 20.09 -14.98
C LEU A 112 -0.01 19.29 -15.50
N TYR A 113 0.18 18.57 -16.60
CA TYR A 113 -0.85 17.77 -17.24
C TYR A 113 -0.52 16.28 -17.06
N LEU A 114 -1.45 15.53 -16.47
CA LEU A 114 -1.31 14.10 -16.18
C LEU A 114 -2.21 13.29 -17.10
N PHE A 115 -1.58 12.45 -17.92
CA PHE A 115 -2.25 11.53 -18.84
C PHE A 115 -1.93 10.08 -18.50
N PRO A 116 -2.87 9.14 -18.70
CA PRO A 116 -2.65 7.73 -18.38
C PRO A 116 -1.69 7.04 -19.35
N THR A 117 -1.45 7.60 -20.54
CA THR A 117 -0.53 7.03 -21.53
C THR A 117 0.32 8.08 -22.21
N LYS A 118 1.53 7.67 -22.63
CA LYS A 118 2.45 8.50 -23.42
C LYS A 118 1.85 8.92 -24.78
N ALA A 119 1.00 8.07 -25.37
CA ALA A 119 0.40 8.37 -26.66
C ALA A 119 -0.51 9.60 -26.58
N LEU A 120 -1.39 9.63 -25.57
CA LEU A 120 -2.28 10.77 -25.29
C LEU A 120 -1.49 12.02 -24.92
N ALA A 121 -0.45 11.90 -24.09
CA ALA A 121 0.39 13.03 -23.72
C ALA A 121 1.00 13.74 -24.94
N GLN A 122 1.50 12.97 -25.91
CA GLN A 122 2.06 13.51 -27.15
C GLN A 122 0.98 14.13 -28.05
N ASP A 123 -0.18 13.48 -28.19
CA ASP A 123 -1.30 14.01 -28.97
C ASP A 123 -1.76 15.37 -28.40
N GLN A 124 -1.81 15.47 -27.07
CA GLN A 124 -2.14 16.71 -26.37
C GLN A 124 -1.12 17.83 -26.65
N VAL A 125 0.19 17.52 -26.60
CA VAL A 125 1.23 18.52 -26.90
C VAL A 125 1.11 19.00 -28.34
N SER A 126 0.84 18.11 -29.29
CA SER A 126 0.60 18.48 -30.69
C SER A 126 -0.61 19.40 -30.84
N GLU A 127 -1.73 19.09 -30.16
CA GLU A 127 -2.93 19.93 -30.19
C GLU A 127 -2.68 21.33 -29.59
N LEU A 128 -1.96 21.39 -28.47
CA LEU A 128 -1.55 22.63 -27.81
C LEU A 128 -0.65 23.47 -28.72
N GLN A 129 0.38 22.87 -29.32
CA GLN A 129 1.28 23.55 -30.26
C GLN A 129 0.53 24.09 -31.47
N GLY A 130 -0.44 23.34 -32.00
CA GLY A 130 -1.31 23.82 -33.08
C GLY A 130 -2.12 25.05 -32.69
N LEU A 131 -2.66 25.11 -31.47
CA LEU A 131 -3.40 26.29 -30.99
C LEU A 131 -2.46 27.49 -30.78
N VAL A 132 -1.30 27.26 -30.15
CA VAL A 132 -0.27 28.28 -29.91
C VAL A 132 0.26 28.88 -31.21
N GLY A 133 0.42 28.05 -32.26
CA GLY A 133 0.85 28.51 -33.58
C GLY A 133 -0.07 29.55 -34.21
N PHE A 134 -1.39 29.48 -33.97
CA PHE A 134 -2.34 30.49 -34.44
C PHE A 134 -2.33 31.79 -33.61
N MET A 135 -1.88 31.72 -32.36
CA MET A 135 -1.82 32.88 -31.46
C MET A 135 -0.56 33.72 -31.63
N GLY A 136 0.51 33.15 -32.18
CA GLY A 136 1.80 33.84 -32.33
C GLY A 136 2.54 34.09 -31.00
N VAL A 137 2.27 33.28 -29.96
CA VAL A 137 2.85 33.45 -28.61
C VAL A 137 3.94 32.39 -28.32
N ASP A 138 4.96 32.74 -27.54
CA ASP A 138 6.02 31.80 -27.12
C ASP A 138 5.58 30.92 -25.93
N LEU A 139 4.58 30.07 -26.16
CA LEU A 139 4.08 29.13 -25.15
C LEU A 139 4.76 27.76 -25.30
N LYS A 140 5.81 27.57 -24.50
CA LYS A 140 6.59 26.32 -24.44
C LYS A 140 5.82 25.17 -23.77
N THR A 141 5.34 24.22 -24.57
CA THR A 141 4.71 22.97 -24.13
C THR A 141 5.57 21.76 -24.48
N HIS A 142 5.80 20.89 -23.51
CA HIS A 142 6.64 19.71 -23.72
C HIS A 142 6.12 18.50 -22.96
N THR A 143 6.28 17.32 -23.57
CA THR A 143 6.16 16.05 -22.86
C THR A 143 7.40 15.78 -22.02
N TYR A 144 7.21 15.34 -20.79
CA TYR A 144 8.27 14.82 -19.94
C TYR A 144 7.90 13.40 -19.52
N ASP A 145 8.41 12.42 -20.24
CA ASP A 145 8.15 11.00 -20.03
C ASP A 145 9.44 10.15 -20.11
N GLY A 146 9.30 8.82 -20.03
CA GLY A 146 10.43 7.90 -20.17
C GLY A 146 11.14 7.96 -21.53
N ASP A 147 10.46 8.43 -22.57
CA ASP A 147 11.01 8.52 -23.94
C ASP A 147 11.71 9.87 -24.18
N THR A 148 11.63 10.79 -23.23
CA THR A 148 12.25 12.12 -23.33
C THR A 148 13.78 12.04 -23.17
N PRO A 149 14.57 12.45 -24.19
CA PRO A 149 16.03 12.36 -24.14
C PRO A 149 16.65 13.16 -22.98
N PRO A 150 17.73 12.66 -22.34
CA PRO A 150 18.32 13.29 -21.14
C PRO A 150 18.73 14.76 -21.33
N ASN A 151 19.28 15.12 -22.49
CA ASN A 151 19.66 16.50 -22.82
C ASN A 151 18.45 17.44 -22.92
N VAL A 152 17.31 16.95 -23.41
CA VAL A 152 16.07 17.73 -23.51
C VAL A 152 15.41 17.92 -22.14
N ARG A 153 15.56 16.95 -21.22
CA ARG A 153 14.98 17.03 -19.86
C ARG A 153 15.41 18.28 -19.10
N GLN A 154 16.67 18.71 -19.24
CA GLN A 154 17.17 19.93 -18.58
C GLN A 154 16.51 21.19 -19.12
N VAL A 155 16.29 21.27 -20.44
CA VAL A 155 15.60 22.40 -21.08
C VAL A 155 14.15 22.48 -20.62
N ILE A 156 13.44 21.35 -20.61
CA ILE A 156 12.02 21.29 -20.21
C ILE A 156 11.83 21.81 -18.78
N ARG A 157 12.71 21.43 -17.84
CA ARG A 157 12.64 21.87 -16.43
C ARG A 157 12.72 23.38 -16.26
N ASN A 158 13.48 24.05 -17.13
CA ASN A 158 13.76 25.49 -17.02
C ASN A 158 12.81 26.36 -17.86
N ALA A 159 12.26 25.81 -18.95
CA ALA A 159 11.56 26.58 -19.96
C ALA A 159 10.08 26.20 -20.17
N GLY A 160 9.63 25.01 -19.74
CA GLY A 160 8.26 24.57 -19.98
C GLY A 160 7.22 25.37 -19.19
N HIS A 161 6.25 25.97 -19.88
CA HIS A 161 5.05 26.56 -19.27
C HIS A 161 4.05 25.47 -18.89
N ILE A 162 3.81 24.53 -19.82
CA ILE A 162 2.95 23.37 -19.63
C ILE A 162 3.81 22.12 -19.77
N VAL A 163 3.88 21.33 -18.70
CA VAL A 163 4.59 20.05 -18.68
C VAL A 163 3.57 18.94 -18.73
N VAL A 164 3.60 18.14 -19.79
CA VAL A 164 2.70 16.99 -19.97
C VAL A 164 3.44 15.71 -19.60
N THR A 165 2.92 14.95 -18.66
CA THR A 165 3.57 13.75 -18.12
C THR A 165 2.55 12.67 -17.77
N ASN A 166 3.01 11.60 -17.12
CA ASN A 166 2.18 10.51 -16.62
C ASN A 166 2.43 10.29 -15.13
N PRO A 167 1.52 9.59 -14.40
CA PRO A 167 1.68 9.32 -12.98
C PRO A 167 3.02 8.67 -12.62
N ASP A 168 3.52 7.75 -13.45
CA ASP A 168 4.77 7.04 -13.21
C ASP A 168 5.98 7.96 -13.24
N MET A 169 6.09 8.86 -14.21
CA MET A 169 7.17 9.86 -14.27
C MET A 169 7.02 10.97 -13.26
N LEU A 170 5.79 11.34 -12.91
CA LEU A 170 5.55 12.21 -11.77
C LEU A 170 6.12 11.58 -10.49
N HIS A 171 5.80 10.31 -10.24
CA HIS A 171 6.23 9.54 -9.07
C HIS A 171 7.75 9.32 -9.00
N SER A 172 8.36 8.89 -10.12
CA SER A 172 9.74 8.41 -10.17
C SER A 172 10.78 9.50 -10.45
N ALA A 173 10.43 10.57 -11.17
CA ALA A 173 11.42 11.52 -11.68
C ALA A 173 11.15 12.99 -11.34
N ILE A 174 9.88 13.41 -11.26
CA ILE A 174 9.54 14.81 -10.99
C ILE A 174 9.51 15.07 -9.48
N LEU A 175 8.72 14.31 -8.73
CA LEU A 175 8.56 14.51 -7.29
C LEU A 175 9.84 14.25 -6.48
N PRO A 176 10.60 13.14 -6.67
CA PRO A 176 11.83 12.89 -5.90
C PRO A 176 12.93 13.92 -6.17
N HIS A 177 12.91 14.54 -7.34
CA HIS A 177 13.89 15.56 -7.74
C HIS A 177 13.26 16.96 -7.80
N HIS A 178 12.30 17.25 -6.92
CA HIS A 178 11.54 18.50 -6.93
C HIS A 178 12.43 19.76 -6.87
N THR A 179 13.63 19.67 -6.29
CA THR A 179 14.63 20.74 -6.30
C THR A 179 15.06 21.17 -7.71
N LYS A 180 15.17 20.22 -8.65
CA LYS A 180 15.43 20.49 -10.07
C LYS A 180 14.23 21.10 -10.80
N TRP A 181 13.05 21.08 -10.17
CA TRP A 181 11.78 21.57 -10.69
C TRP A 181 11.27 22.79 -9.91
N ALA A 182 12.14 23.47 -9.15
CA ALA A 182 11.74 24.59 -8.30
C ALA A 182 10.98 25.69 -9.06
N LYS A 183 11.37 25.99 -10.32
CA LYS A 183 10.66 26.97 -11.16
C LYS A 183 9.23 26.55 -11.49
N LEU A 184 9.01 25.26 -11.73
CA LEU A 184 7.68 24.69 -11.95
C LEU A 184 6.85 24.82 -10.66
N PHE A 185 7.34 24.27 -9.55
CA PHE A 185 6.57 24.18 -8.32
C PHE A 185 6.29 25.52 -7.64
N LYS A 186 7.17 26.52 -7.77
CA LYS A 186 6.90 27.87 -7.23
C LYS A 186 5.74 28.59 -7.92
N ASN A 187 5.48 28.27 -9.19
CA ASN A 187 4.49 28.98 -10.00
C ASN A 187 3.39 28.04 -10.54
N LEU A 188 3.24 26.85 -9.93
CA LEU A 188 2.26 25.87 -10.39
C LEU A 188 0.86 26.34 -9.99
N GLU A 189 0.06 26.76 -10.97
CA GLU A 189 -1.32 27.21 -10.75
C GLU A 189 -2.34 26.15 -11.12
N PHE A 190 -2.02 25.24 -12.07
CA PHE A 190 -2.96 24.20 -12.50
C PHE A 190 -2.34 22.81 -12.54
N ILE A 191 -3.15 21.83 -12.13
CA ILE A 191 -2.92 20.41 -12.37
C ILE A 191 -4.10 19.87 -13.17
N VAL A 192 -3.84 19.43 -14.39
CA VAL A 192 -4.82 18.77 -15.24
C VAL A 192 -4.69 17.26 -15.06
N ILE A 193 -5.80 16.58 -14.81
CA ILE A 193 -5.84 15.10 -14.76
C ILE A 193 -6.85 14.63 -15.81
N ASP A 194 -6.35 14.03 -16.88
CA ASP A 194 -7.20 13.48 -17.93
C ASP A 194 -7.56 12.01 -17.68
N GLU A 195 -8.68 11.58 -18.23
CA GLU A 195 -9.21 10.21 -18.09
C GLU A 195 -9.27 9.72 -16.63
N VAL A 196 -9.82 10.52 -15.71
CA VAL A 196 -9.84 10.23 -14.26
C VAL A 196 -10.40 8.85 -13.90
N HIS A 197 -11.39 8.36 -14.64
CA HIS A 197 -11.95 7.01 -14.48
C HIS A 197 -10.93 5.87 -14.68
N SER A 198 -9.83 6.12 -15.40
CA SER A 198 -8.75 5.13 -15.58
C SER A 198 -7.95 4.91 -14.30
N TYR A 199 -7.91 5.90 -13.39
CA TYR A 199 -7.23 5.84 -12.11
C TYR A 199 -8.12 5.22 -11.04
N ARG A 200 -8.42 3.93 -11.17
CA ARG A 200 -9.31 3.15 -10.28
C ARG A 200 -8.61 1.94 -9.66
N GLY A 201 -9.24 1.33 -8.65
CA GLY A 201 -8.71 0.16 -7.96
C GLY A 201 -7.32 0.45 -7.35
N VAL A 202 -6.42 -0.53 -7.40
CA VAL A 202 -5.05 -0.41 -6.87
C VAL A 202 -4.27 0.71 -7.56
N PHE A 203 -4.39 0.84 -8.88
CA PHE A 203 -3.69 1.89 -9.63
C PHE A 203 -4.18 3.29 -9.21
N GLY A 204 -5.49 3.45 -9.04
CA GLY A 204 -6.09 4.68 -8.50
C GLY A 204 -5.67 5.00 -7.07
N SER A 205 -5.57 3.98 -6.21
CA SER A 205 -5.03 4.14 -4.84
C SER A 205 -3.58 4.64 -4.84
N HIS A 206 -2.73 4.12 -5.73
CA HIS A 206 -1.37 4.64 -5.89
C HIS A 206 -1.37 6.08 -6.39
N MET A 207 -2.17 6.38 -7.41
CA MET A 207 -2.29 7.72 -7.97
C MET A 207 -2.72 8.75 -6.91
N ALA A 208 -3.70 8.41 -6.06
CA ALA A 208 -4.12 9.29 -4.96
C ALA A 208 -2.95 9.65 -4.02
N ASN A 209 -2.11 8.67 -3.67
CA ASN A 209 -0.92 8.92 -2.84
C ASN A 209 0.16 9.72 -3.57
N VAL A 210 0.30 9.56 -4.89
CA VAL A 210 1.15 10.43 -5.71
C VAL A 210 0.64 11.87 -5.71
N ILE A 211 -0.67 12.08 -5.81
CA ILE A 211 -1.29 13.41 -5.72
C ILE A 211 -1.09 14.02 -4.31
N ARG A 212 -1.23 13.25 -3.22
CA ARG A 212 -0.92 13.71 -1.86
C ARG A 212 0.53 14.22 -1.75
N ARG A 213 1.50 13.48 -2.28
CA ARG A 213 2.92 13.91 -2.34
C ARG A 213 3.12 15.17 -3.18
N LEU A 214 2.45 15.26 -4.34
CA LEU A 214 2.47 16.45 -5.20
C LEU A 214 1.95 17.68 -4.44
N LYS A 215 0.80 17.58 -3.78
CA LYS A 215 0.22 18.67 -2.98
C LYS A 215 1.17 19.12 -1.86
N ARG A 216 1.80 18.18 -1.14
CA ARG A 216 2.81 18.48 -0.11
C ARG A 216 3.98 19.28 -0.68
N ILE A 217 4.49 18.89 -1.85
CA ILE A 217 5.59 19.59 -2.52
C ILE A 217 5.15 20.98 -3.00
N CYS A 218 3.95 21.13 -3.57
CA CYS A 218 3.42 22.43 -3.97
C CYS A 218 3.35 23.38 -2.76
N LYS A 219 2.80 22.90 -1.63
CA LYS A 219 2.73 23.65 -0.37
C LYS A 219 4.12 24.07 0.13
N PHE A 220 5.12 23.19 0.03
CA PHE A 220 6.51 23.51 0.37
C PHE A 220 7.09 24.67 -0.48
N TYR A 221 6.77 24.72 -1.77
CA TYR A 221 7.19 25.80 -2.67
C TYR A 221 6.27 27.03 -2.65
N GLY A 222 5.23 27.05 -1.80
CA GLY A 222 4.30 28.16 -1.66
C GLY A 222 3.19 28.22 -2.72
N SER A 223 2.94 27.13 -3.46
CA SER A 223 1.86 27.06 -4.44
C SER A 223 0.71 26.15 -3.96
N ASN A 224 -0.51 26.49 -4.36
CA ASN A 224 -1.70 25.69 -4.13
C ASN A 224 -2.48 25.54 -5.44
N PRO A 225 -2.06 24.63 -6.34
CA PRO A 225 -2.62 24.55 -7.68
C PRO A 225 -4.06 24.07 -7.70
N GLN A 226 -4.81 24.55 -8.69
CA GLN A 226 -6.18 24.16 -8.97
C GLN A 226 -6.23 22.90 -9.84
N PHE A 227 -7.03 21.92 -9.43
CA PHE A 227 -7.27 20.70 -10.19
C PHE A 227 -8.35 20.89 -11.26
N ILE A 228 -8.03 20.53 -12.50
CA ILE A 228 -8.97 20.48 -13.63
C ILE A 228 -8.98 19.05 -14.17
N CYS A 229 -10.04 18.32 -13.85
CA CYS A 229 -10.18 16.90 -14.13
C CYS A 229 -11.09 16.67 -15.34
N ALA A 230 -10.77 15.67 -16.15
CA ALA A 230 -11.61 15.24 -17.27
C ALA A 230 -11.84 13.72 -17.18
N SER A 231 -13.08 13.28 -17.45
CA SER A 231 -13.43 11.86 -17.40
C SER A 231 -14.49 11.49 -18.42
N ALA A 232 -14.47 10.24 -18.87
CA ALA A 232 -15.66 9.57 -19.41
C ALA A 232 -16.75 9.40 -18.34
N THR A 233 -17.96 9.11 -18.80
CA THR A 233 -19.14 8.89 -17.94
C THR A 233 -18.97 7.66 -17.06
N ILE A 234 -18.94 7.87 -15.74
CA ILE A 234 -18.97 6.85 -14.68
C ILE A 234 -20.09 7.19 -13.70
N ALA A 235 -20.50 6.26 -12.83
CA ALA A 235 -21.62 6.50 -11.91
C ALA A 235 -21.31 7.53 -10.81
N ASN A 236 -20.06 7.63 -10.36
CA ASN A 236 -19.66 8.45 -9.21
C ASN A 236 -18.46 9.39 -9.50
N PRO A 237 -18.52 10.22 -10.56
CA PRO A 237 -17.35 10.97 -11.04
C PRO A 237 -16.87 12.02 -10.05
N LYS A 238 -17.80 12.69 -9.35
CA LYS A 238 -17.49 13.67 -8.32
C LYS A 238 -16.76 12.98 -7.15
N GLU A 239 -17.39 11.99 -6.54
CA GLU A 239 -16.83 11.26 -5.39
C GLU A 239 -15.48 10.62 -5.69
N HIS A 240 -15.33 10.03 -6.88
CA HIS A 240 -14.08 9.41 -7.31
C HIS A 240 -12.96 10.45 -7.47
N ALA A 241 -13.25 11.58 -8.12
CA ALA A 241 -12.28 12.67 -8.26
C ALA A 241 -11.92 13.29 -6.90
N GLU A 242 -12.90 13.53 -6.01
CA GLU A 242 -12.65 14.07 -4.66
C GLU A 242 -11.75 13.13 -3.84
N LYS A 243 -11.99 11.81 -3.89
CA LYS A 243 -11.12 10.81 -3.24
C LYS A 243 -9.72 10.79 -3.84
N LEU A 244 -9.61 10.93 -5.16
CA LEU A 244 -8.33 10.89 -5.87
C LEU A 244 -7.44 12.11 -5.52
N ILE A 245 -8.02 13.31 -5.44
CA ILE A 245 -7.26 14.55 -5.18
C ILE A 245 -7.23 14.96 -3.70
N GLY A 246 -8.15 14.43 -2.89
CA GLY A 246 -8.32 14.80 -1.48
C GLY A 246 -8.80 16.24 -1.28
N GLU A 247 -9.68 16.75 -2.15
CA GLU A 247 -10.29 18.08 -2.10
C GLU A 247 -11.73 18.02 -2.65
N LYS A 248 -12.55 19.00 -2.29
CA LYS A 248 -13.89 19.15 -2.88
C LYS A 248 -13.80 19.57 -4.35
N ILE A 249 -14.71 19.05 -5.19
CA ILE A 249 -14.70 19.32 -6.63
C ILE A 249 -16.09 19.63 -7.17
N SER A 250 -16.17 20.51 -8.16
CA SER A 250 -17.41 20.84 -8.87
C SER A 250 -17.59 19.93 -10.08
N LEU A 251 -18.75 19.28 -10.18
CA LEU A 251 -19.08 18.39 -11.30
C LEU A 251 -19.69 19.19 -12.47
N ILE A 252 -19.20 18.95 -13.68
CA ILE A 252 -19.72 19.51 -14.93
C ILE A 252 -20.14 18.35 -15.83
N ASP A 253 -21.44 18.10 -15.93
CA ASP A 253 -22.04 16.99 -16.68
C ASP A 253 -23.05 17.46 -17.76
N ASN A 254 -23.16 18.76 -17.99
CA ASN A 254 -24.05 19.41 -18.95
C ASN A 254 -23.53 19.33 -20.40
N ASN A 255 -23.40 18.11 -20.93
CA ASN A 255 -22.84 17.84 -22.27
C ASN A 255 -23.60 18.53 -23.43
N GLY A 256 -23.08 19.67 -23.89
CA GLY A 256 -23.58 20.40 -25.06
C GLY A 256 -23.03 19.99 -26.43
N ALA A 257 -22.18 18.96 -26.53
CA ALA A 257 -21.65 18.55 -27.83
C ALA A 257 -22.73 17.89 -28.71
N PRO A 258 -22.73 18.15 -30.04
CA PRO A 258 -23.64 17.49 -30.97
C PRO A 258 -23.30 15.99 -31.07
N ALA A 259 -24.31 15.18 -31.31
CA ALA A 259 -24.15 13.75 -31.55
C ALA A 259 -25.10 13.30 -32.65
N GLY A 260 -24.58 12.63 -33.67
CA GLY A 260 -25.41 11.96 -34.69
C GLY A 260 -26.21 10.80 -34.10
N MET A 261 -27.19 10.30 -34.86
CA MET A 261 -28.00 9.15 -34.47
C MET A 261 -27.12 7.91 -34.29
N LYS A 262 -27.30 7.14 -33.21
CA LYS A 262 -26.50 5.93 -32.95
C LYS A 262 -27.38 4.70 -32.85
N HIS A 263 -27.11 3.71 -33.70
CA HIS A 263 -27.73 2.40 -33.60
C HIS A 263 -26.81 1.43 -32.86
N PHE A 264 -27.32 0.83 -31.79
CA PHE A 264 -26.62 -0.17 -30.99
C PHE A 264 -27.36 -1.50 -31.09
N VAL A 265 -26.72 -2.48 -31.71
CA VAL A 265 -27.32 -3.77 -32.09
C VAL A 265 -26.70 -4.90 -31.26
N PHE A 266 -27.54 -5.69 -30.60
CA PHE A 266 -27.13 -6.93 -29.95
C PHE A 266 -27.37 -8.11 -30.91
N TYR A 267 -26.28 -8.76 -31.30
CA TYR A 267 -26.27 -9.87 -32.25
C TYR A 267 -25.87 -11.16 -31.56
N ASN A 268 -26.75 -12.17 -31.55
CA ASN A 268 -26.49 -13.47 -30.96
C ASN A 268 -26.22 -14.51 -32.05
N PRO A 269 -25.00 -15.07 -32.17
CA PRO A 269 -24.69 -16.06 -33.19
C PRO A 269 -25.68 -17.23 -33.23
N PRO A 270 -26.00 -17.78 -34.41
CA PRO A 270 -27.00 -18.83 -34.56
C PRO A 270 -26.61 -20.10 -33.80
N VAL A 271 -27.62 -20.83 -33.33
CA VAL A 271 -27.44 -22.16 -32.73
C VAL A 271 -27.12 -23.15 -33.85
N VAL A 272 -25.97 -23.83 -33.75
CA VAL A 272 -25.52 -24.84 -34.75
C VAL A 272 -25.79 -26.26 -34.28
N ASN A 273 -25.91 -26.48 -32.97
CA ASN A 273 -26.36 -27.74 -32.41
C ASN A 273 -27.30 -27.44 -31.23
N GLN A 274 -28.60 -27.66 -31.45
CA GLN A 274 -29.63 -27.34 -30.47
C GLN A 274 -29.61 -28.29 -29.26
N ALA A 275 -29.29 -29.57 -29.46
CA ALA A 275 -29.22 -30.56 -28.38
C ALA A 275 -28.09 -30.27 -27.39
N LEU A 276 -26.95 -29.74 -27.88
CA LEU A 276 -25.79 -29.38 -27.06
C LEU A 276 -25.76 -27.89 -26.69
N GLY A 277 -26.73 -27.09 -27.12
CA GLY A 277 -26.77 -25.63 -26.91
C GLY A 277 -25.60 -24.87 -27.56
N ILE A 278 -24.91 -25.47 -28.54
CA ILE A 278 -23.70 -24.89 -29.14
C ILE A 278 -24.11 -23.85 -30.18
N ARG A 279 -23.60 -22.63 -30.01
CA ARG A 279 -23.72 -21.53 -30.96
C ARG A 279 -22.51 -21.44 -31.86
N ARG A 280 -22.70 -20.87 -33.05
CA ARG A 280 -21.61 -20.56 -33.97
C ARG A 280 -20.60 -19.60 -33.30
N SER A 281 -19.33 -19.74 -33.66
CA SER A 281 -18.25 -18.89 -33.16
C SER A 281 -18.53 -17.40 -33.39
N SER A 282 -18.44 -16.62 -32.31
CA SER A 282 -18.59 -15.15 -32.38
C SER A 282 -17.52 -14.51 -33.26
N VAL A 283 -16.34 -15.11 -33.37
CA VAL A 283 -15.24 -14.65 -34.26
C VAL A 283 -15.66 -14.74 -35.73
N LEU A 284 -16.31 -15.84 -36.12
CA LEU A 284 -16.77 -16.02 -37.51
C LEU A 284 -17.92 -15.09 -37.86
N GLU A 285 -18.86 -14.87 -36.94
CA GLU A 285 -19.95 -13.91 -37.15
C GLU A 285 -19.45 -12.46 -37.12
N THR A 286 -18.47 -12.13 -36.27
CA THR A 286 -17.78 -10.84 -36.29
C THR A 286 -17.09 -10.60 -37.63
N ARG A 287 -16.40 -11.61 -38.17
CA ARG A 287 -15.81 -11.57 -39.52
C ARG A 287 -16.89 -11.32 -40.58
N LYS A 288 -18.03 -12.01 -40.53
CA LYS A 288 -19.15 -11.85 -41.48
C LYS A 288 -19.65 -10.39 -41.47
N LEU A 289 -19.93 -9.85 -40.28
CA LEU A 289 -20.51 -8.52 -40.10
C LEU A 289 -19.51 -7.41 -40.44
N ALA A 290 -18.33 -7.41 -39.83
CA ALA A 290 -17.29 -6.42 -40.09
C ALA A 290 -16.78 -6.48 -41.54
N GLY A 291 -16.64 -7.67 -42.11
CA GLY A 291 -16.30 -7.85 -43.52
C GLY A 291 -17.34 -7.21 -44.44
N THR A 292 -18.63 -7.39 -44.16
CA THR A 292 -19.72 -6.78 -44.95
C THR A 292 -19.68 -5.25 -44.89
N LEU A 293 -19.41 -4.68 -43.72
CA LEU A 293 -19.24 -3.23 -43.56
C LEU A 293 -18.04 -2.72 -44.38
N LEU A 294 -16.88 -3.37 -44.24
CA LEU A 294 -15.64 -2.97 -44.90
C LEU A 294 -15.74 -3.07 -46.43
N ARG A 295 -16.31 -4.14 -46.99
CA ARG A 295 -16.54 -4.31 -48.44
C ARG A 295 -17.37 -3.18 -49.05
N ASN A 296 -18.33 -2.70 -48.28
CA ASN A 296 -19.19 -1.58 -48.62
C ASN A 296 -18.53 -0.21 -48.39
N GLY A 297 -17.26 -0.18 -48.00
CA GLY A 297 -16.51 1.04 -47.77
C GLY A 297 -16.84 1.71 -46.44
N ILE A 298 -17.45 1.04 -45.47
CA ILE A 298 -17.70 1.64 -44.16
C ILE A 298 -16.44 1.54 -43.29
N GLN A 299 -15.93 2.67 -42.79
CA GLN A 299 -14.76 2.68 -41.91
C GLN A 299 -15.09 2.04 -40.56
N THR A 300 -14.42 0.95 -40.21
CA THR A 300 -14.87 0.04 -39.13
C THR A 300 -13.75 -0.28 -38.14
N ILE A 301 -14.04 -0.16 -36.83
CA ILE A 301 -13.21 -0.74 -35.76
C ILE A 301 -13.82 -2.04 -35.26
N VAL A 302 -12.97 -3.03 -35.03
CA VAL A 302 -13.33 -4.31 -34.44
C VAL A 302 -12.56 -4.48 -33.14
N PHE A 303 -13.27 -4.59 -32.01
CA PHE A 303 -12.65 -4.86 -30.72
C PHE A 303 -12.68 -6.35 -30.40
N ALA A 304 -11.56 -6.88 -29.89
CA ALA A 304 -11.46 -8.24 -29.40
C ALA A 304 -10.75 -8.31 -28.05
N ARG A 305 -11.19 -9.24 -27.19
CA ARG A 305 -10.75 -9.33 -25.78
C ARG A 305 -9.32 -9.83 -25.57
N SER A 306 -8.69 -10.46 -26.56
CA SER A 306 -7.33 -11.00 -26.42
C SER A 306 -6.47 -10.70 -27.64
N ARG A 307 -5.15 -10.60 -27.43
CA ARG A 307 -4.17 -10.40 -28.51
C ARG A 307 -4.26 -11.49 -29.56
N VAL A 308 -4.47 -12.73 -29.14
CA VAL A 308 -4.64 -13.89 -30.05
C VAL A 308 -5.88 -13.69 -30.92
N ARG A 309 -7.03 -13.30 -30.35
CA ARG A 309 -8.24 -13.06 -31.14
C ARG A 309 -8.11 -11.87 -32.08
N VAL A 310 -7.38 -10.83 -31.70
CA VAL A 310 -7.06 -9.70 -32.60
C VAL A 310 -6.33 -10.20 -33.84
N GLU A 311 -5.27 -10.99 -33.68
CA GLU A 311 -4.50 -11.51 -34.81
C GLU A 311 -5.33 -12.48 -35.67
N ILE A 312 -6.15 -13.36 -35.05
CA ILE A 312 -7.05 -14.26 -35.79
C ILE A 312 -8.07 -13.46 -36.63
N LEU A 313 -8.75 -12.48 -36.02
CA LEU A 313 -9.74 -11.65 -36.71
C LEU A 313 -9.10 -10.80 -37.80
N LEU A 314 -7.90 -10.28 -37.55
CA LEU A 314 -7.13 -9.52 -38.53
C LEU A 314 -6.87 -10.38 -39.77
N THR A 315 -6.30 -11.57 -39.60
CA THR A 315 -6.02 -12.51 -40.69
C THR A 315 -7.29 -12.85 -41.46
N TYR A 316 -8.36 -13.25 -40.76
CA TYR A 316 -9.63 -13.62 -41.38
C TYR A 316 -10.28 -12.46 -42.14
N LEU A 317 -10.21 -11.24 -41.63
CA LEU A 317 -10.74 -10.06 -42.29
C LEU A 317 -9.91 -9.71 -43.52
N GLN A 318 -8.59 -9.64 -43.40
CA GLN A 318 -7.67 -9.38 -44.51
C GLN A 318 -7.87 -10.38 -45.66
N GLU A 319 -7.96 -11.68 -45.36
CA GLU A 319 -8.28 -12.71 -46.35
C GLU A 319 -9.64 -12.48 -47.01
N SER A 320 -10.67 -12.13 -46.23
CA SER A 320 -12.04 -11.98 -46.72
C SER A 320 -12.30 -10.76 -47.61
N VAL A 321 -11.42 -9.77 -47.58
CA VAL A 321 -11.54 -8.54 -48.39
C VAL A 321 -10.36 -8.32 -49.34
N ARG A 322 -9.42 -9.29 -49.40
CA ARG A 322 -8.14 -9.16 -50.11
C ARG A 322 -8.30 -8.71 -51.56
N HIS A 323 -9.25 -9.31 -52.27
CA HIS A 323 -9.51 -9.05 -53.69
C HIS A 323 -10.23 -7.72 -53.95
N GLU A 324 -10.82 -7.10 -52.92
CA GLU A 324 -11.66 -5.90 -53.06
C GLU A 324 -11.00 -4.63 -52.54
N LEU A 325 -10.23 -4.71 -51.46
CA LEU A 325 -9.67 -3.55 -50.75
C LEU A 325 -8.13 -3.52 -50.73
N GLY A 326 -7.44 -4.63 -51.04
CA GLY A 326 -5.97 -4.72 -50.99
C GLY A 326 -5.38 -5.02 -49.60
N ASN A 327 -4.07 -5.34 -49.56
CA ASN A 327 -3.40 -5.94 -48.39
C ASN A 327 -3.10 -4.97 -47.22
N LYS A 328 -3.16 -3.64 -47.42
CA LYS A 328 -2.73 -2.65 -46.40
C LYS A 328 -3.86 -1.88 -45.73
N THR A 329 -5.09 -2.18 -46.13
CA THR A 329 -6.28 -1.37 -45.84
C THR A 329 -6.94 -1.74 -44.51
N ILE A 330 -6.57 -2.90 -43.95
CA ILE A 330 -6.96 -3.36 -42.61
C ILE A 330 -5.70 -3.62 -41.79
N ARG A 331 -5.64 -3.07 -40.56
CA ARG A 331 -4.48 -3.21 -39.66
C ARG A 331 -4.89 -3.75 -38.29
N GLY A 332 -3.97 -4.41 -37.60
CA GLY A 332 -4.11 -4.72 -36.18
C GLY A 332 -3.69 -3.53 -35.31
N TYR A 333 -4.12 -3.48 -34.06
CA TYR A 333 -3.60 -2.55 -33.06
C TYR A 333 -3.57 -3.19 -31.67
N ARG A 334 -2.41 -3.14 -31.00
CA ARG A 334 -2.25 -3.57 -29.61
C ARG A 334 -1.06 -2.87 -28.97
N GLY A 335 -1.08 -2.73 -27.64
CA GLY A 335 -0.04 -2.03 -26.88
C GLY A 335 1.38 -2.59 -27.05
N GLY A 336 1.53 -3.85 -27.49
CA GLY A 336 2.84 -4.48 -27.75
C GLY A 336 3.48 -4.10 -29.09
N TYR A 337 2.83 -3.29 -29.93
CA TYR A 337 3.43 -2.80 -31.18
C TYR A 337 4.46 -1.69 -30.92
N LEU A 338 5.46 -1.61 -31.80
CA LEU A 338 6.49 -0.59 -31.73
C LEU A 338 5.84 0.81 -31.81
N PRO A 339 6.37 1.83 -31.10
CA PRO A 339 5.80 3.18 -31.12
C PRO A 339 5.60 3.73 -32.55
N LYS A 340 6.61 3.58 -33.42
CA LYS A 340 6.54 4.03 -34.83
C LYS A 340 5.40 3.36 -35.60
N GLN A 341 5.17 2.06 -35.37
CA GLN A 341 4.08 1.31 -36.01
C GLN A 341 2.71 1.80 -35.52
N ARG A 342 2.55 2.02 -34.21
CA ARG A 342 1.30 2.54 -33.65
C ARG A 342 0.95 3.92 -34.24
N ARG A 343 1.93 4.81 -34.35
CA ARG A 343 1.75 6.14 -34.98
C ARG A 343 1.38 6.08 -36.45
N GLU A 344 1.98 5.17 -37.21
CA GLU A 344 1.59 4.94 -38.60
C GLU A 344 0.13 4.51 -38.71
N ILE A 345 -0.32 3.59 -37.84
CA ILE A 345 -1.70 3.08 -37.83
C ILE A 345 -2.69 4.17 -37.41
N GLU A 346 -2.39 4.91 -36.34
CA GLU A 346 -3.22 6.02 -35.84
C GLU A 346 -3.40 7.10 -36.91
N ARG A 347 -2.30 7.49 -37.58
CA ARG A 347 -2.34 8.45 -38.68
C ARG A 347 -3.16 7.91 -39.85
N GLY A 348 -2.94 6.65 -40.25
CA GLY A 348 -3.67 6.05 -41.36
C GLY A 348 -5.17 5.91 -41.09
N LEU A 349 -5.58 5.70 -39.84
CA LEU A 349 -6.99 5.75 -39.45
C LEU A 349 -7.55 7.16 -39.57
N ARG A 350 -6.81 8.16 -39.09
CA ARG A 350 -7.20 9.58 -39.13
C ARG A 350 -7.33 10.12 -40.56
N THR A 351 -6.45 9.71 -41.47
CA THR A 351 -6.47 10.13 -42.89
C THR A 351 -7.44 9.32 -43.74
N GLY A 352 -8.02 8.23 -43.20
CA GLY A 352 -8.89 7.32 -43.93
C GLY A 352 -8.18 6.35 -44.88
N GLU A 353 -6.83 6.33 -44.88
CA GLU A 353 -6.01 5.36 -45.62
C GLU A 353 -6.25 3.93 -45.10
N ILE A 354 -6.41 3.78 -43.78
CA ILE A 354 -6.79 2.54 -43.12
C ILE A 354 -8.32 2.54 -42.94
N ARG A 355 -8.99 1.62 -43.65
CA ARG A 355 -10.45 1.47 -43.61
C ARG A 355 -10.92 0.60 -42.45
N GLY A 356 -10.08 -0.30 -41.98
CA GLY A 356 -10.41 -1.21 -40.88
C GLY A 356 -9.29 -1.36 -39.86
N VAL A 357 -9.65 -1.40 -38.58
CA VAL A 357 -8.70 -1.77 -37.52
C VAL A 357 -9.26 -2.82 -36.58
N VAL A 358 -8.46 -3.84 -36.27
CA VAL A 358 -8.77 -4.84 -35.25
C VAL A 358 -7.92 -4.55 -34.03
N SER A 359 -8.53 -4.26 -32.89
CA SER A 359 -7.84 -3.79 -31.69
C SER A 359 -8.22 -4.54 -30.42
N THR A 360 -7.29 -4.59 -29.46
CA THR A 360 -7.67 -4.83 -28.05
C THR A 360 -8.30 -3.56 -27.46
N ASN A 361 -8.53 -3.51 -26.15
CA ASN A 361 -8.86 -2.28 -25.42
C ASN A 361 -7.78 -1.16 -25.50
N ALA A 362 -6.70 -1.34 -26.26
CA ALA A 362 -5.67 -0.32 -26.42
C ALA A 362 -6.17 0.95 -27.13
N LEU A 363 -7.16 0.82 -28.02
CA LEU A 363 -7.88 1.94 -28.64
C LEU A 363 -9.18 2.32 -27.91
N GLU A 364 -9.39 1.79 -26.70
CA GLU A 364 -10.50 2.22 -25.83
C GLU A 364 -10.24 3.62 -25.26
N LEU A 365 -8.98 3.92 -24.92
CA LEU A 365 -8.52 5.20 -24.38
C LEU A 365 -8.49 6.29 -25.45
N GLY A 366 -8.64 7.57 -25.03
CA GLY A 366 -8.85 8.82 -25.80
C GLY A 366 -7.99 9.15 -27.03
N ILE A 367 -7.23 8.22 -27.62
CA ILE A 367 -6.31 8.50 -28.74
C ILE A 367 -7.10 9.03 -29.94
N ASP A 368 -6.59 10.09 -30.56
CA ASP A 368 -7.21 10.69 -31.74
C ASP A 368 -6.91 9.84 -32.98
N ILE A 369 -7.81 8.93 -33.28
CA ILE A 369 -7.80 8.10 -34.50
C ILE A 369 -8.81 8.60 -35.55
N GLY A 370 -9.36 9.81 -35.37
CA GLY A 370 -10.53 10.27 -36.10
C GLY A 370 -11.83 9.62 -35.61
N GLN A 371 -12.93 9.89 -36.33
CA GLN A 371 -14.25 9.29 -36.07
C GLN A 371 -14.53 8.19 -37.07
N LEU A 372 -14.84 6.98 -36.57
CA LEU A 372 -15.19 5.84 -37.41
C LEU A 372 -16.72 5.76 -37.58
N GLN A 373 -17.16 5.08 -38.64
CA GLN A 373 -18.59 4.97 -38.95
C GLN A 373 -19.25 3.79 -38.25
N ALA A 374 -18.49 2.70 -38.04
CA ALA A 374 -18.99 1.50 -37.38
C ALA A 374 -18.02 0.90 -36.36
N CYS A 375 -18.59 0.28 -35.33
CA CYS A 375 -17.87 -0.46 -34.28
C CYS A 375 -18.45 -1.86 -34.15
N VAL A 376 -17.61 -2.90 -34.17
CA VAL A 376 -18.03 -4.29 -33.94
C VAL A 376 -17.28 -4.84 -32.72
N LEU A 377 -18.03 -5.24 -31.69
CA LEU A 377 -17.49 -5.79 -30.46
C LEU A 377 -17.58 -7.32 -30.50
N ASN A 378 -16.42 -8.00 -30.51
CA ASN A 378 -16.37 -9.46 -30.42
C ASN A 378 -16.50 -9.93 -28.96
N GLY A 379 -17.75 -10.04 -28.52
CA GLY A 379 -18.13 -10.36 -27.14
C GLY A 379 -18.22 -9.13 -26.25
N TYR A 380 -18.84 -9.30 -25.08
CA TYR A 380 -18.98 -8.22 -24.10
C TYR A 380 -17.60 -7.85 -23.54
N PRO A 381 -17.20 -6.55 -23.58
CA PRO A 381 -15.91 -6.08 -23.06
C PRO A 381 -15.64 -6.42 -21.59
N GLY A 382 -16.68 -6.67 -20.80
CA GLY A 382 -16.60 -7.04 -19.38
C GLY A 382 -17.30 -6.03 -18.47
N THR A 383 -17.33 -4.76 -18.87
CA THR A 383 -18.01 -3.67 -18.14
C THR A 383 -18.87 -2.82 -19.09
N ILE A 384 -19.91 -2.20 -18.55
CA ILE A 384 -20.81 -1.29 -19.24
C ILE A 384 -20.02 -0.06 -19.68
N GLY A 385 -19.18 0.49 -18.79
CA GLY A 385 -18.29 1.62 -19.08
C GLY A 385 -17.39 1.37 -20.29
N SER A 386 -16.65 0.25 -20.32
CA SER A 386 -15.78 -0.09 -21.45
C SER A 386 -16.56 -0.31 -22.75
N THR A 387 -17.77 -0.86 -22.66
CA THR A 387 -18.65 -1.05 -23.82
C THR A 387 -19.06 0.28 -24.45
N TRP A 388 -19.43 1.27 -23.62
CA TRP A 388 -19.75 2.61 -24.10
C TRP A 388 -18.53 3.35 -24.64
N GLN A 389 -17.36 3.19 -24.05
CA GLN A 389 -16.12 3.80 -24.54
C GLN A 389 -15.71 3.24 -25.91
N GLN A 390 -15.74 1.91 -26.08
CA GLN A 390 -15.45 1.26 -27.35
C GLN A 390 -16.49 1.64 -28.43
N SER A 391 -17.78 1.63 -28.08
CA SER A 391 -18.86 2.12 -28.95
C SER A 391 -18.71 3.62 -29.29
N GLY A 392 -18.11 4.40 -28.39
CA GLY A 392 -17.80 5.82 -28.59
C GLY A 392 -16.75 6.10 -29.65
N ARG A 393 -16.00 5.08 -30.11
CA ARG A 393 -15.06 5.21 -31.24
C ARG A 393 -15.75 5.26 -32.60
N ALA A 394 -17.03 4.87 -32.65
CA ALA A 394 -17.90 5.06 -33.81
C ALA A 394 -18.92 6.19 -33.55
N GLY A 395 -19.06 7.09 -34.51
CA GLY A 395 -19.94 8.27 -34.43
C GLY A 395 -19.27 9.55 -34.92
N CYS A 396 -19.90 10.18 -35.91
CA CYS A 396 -19.57 11.55 -36.34
C CYS A 396 -20.45 12.59 -35.62
N ARG A 397 -20.05 13.87 -35.66
CA ARG A 397 -20.82 14.98 -35.02
C ARG A 397 -22.27 15.09 -35.53
N GLN A 398 -22.55 14.69 -36.77
CA GLN A 398 -23.89 14.81 -37.39
C GLN A 398 -24.36 13.55 -38.15
N GLU A 399 -23.46 12.66 -38.58
CA GLU A 399 -23.84 11.44 -39.30
C GLU A 399 -24.20 10.29 -38.37
N SER A 400 -24.99 9.33 -38.86
CA SER A 400 -25.38 8.18 -38.06
C SER A 400 -24.19 7.25 -37.81
N SER A 401 -24.29 6.40 -36.79
CA SER A 401 -23.28 5.38 -36.51
C SER A 401 -23.90 4.05 -36.11
N LEU A 402 -23.12 3.00 -36.32
CA LEU A 402 -23.54 1.63 -36.04
C LEU A 402 -22.55 0.93 -35.10
N THR A 403 -23.05 0.48 -33.94
CA THR A 403 -22.31 -0.42 -33.06
C THR A 403 -23.01 -1.78 -33.03
N ILE A 404 -22.27 -2.86 -33.25
CA ILE A 404 -22.78 -4.24 -33.16
C ILE A 404 -22.01 -4.99 -32.07
N LEU A 405 -22.70 -5.42 -31.02
CA LEU A 405 -22.18 -6.33 -30.00
C LEU A 405 -22.51 -7.77 -30.39
N VAL A 406 -21.49 -8.53 -30.77
CA VAL A 406 -21.61 -9.95 -31.16
C VAL A 406 -21.34 -10.83 -29.94
N ALA A 407 -22.36 -11.41 -29.32
CA ALA A 407 -22.18 -12.25 -28.14
C ALA A 407 -21.34 -13.50 -28.45
N SER A 408 -20.56 -13.92 -27.47
CA SER A 408 -19.98 -15.26 -27.41
C SER A 408 -20.86 -16.22 -26.61
N SER A 409 -20.43 -17.48 -26.49
CA SER A 409 -21.04 -18.46 -25.60
C SER A 409 -20.76 -18.22 -24.11
N ASN A 410 -20.04 -17.14 -23.76
CA ASN A 410 -19.82 -16.77 -22.36
C ASN A 410 -21.16 -16.49 -21.67
N PRO A 411 -21.41 -17.01 -20.44
CA PRO A 411 -22.66 -16.75 -19.72
C PRO A 411 -23.02 -15.27 -19.56
N LEU A 412 -22.04 -14.39 -19.35
CA LEU A 412 -22.29 -12.94 -19.24
C LEU A 412 -22.78 -12.35 -20.56
N ASP A 413 -22.15 -12.74 -21.68
CA ASP A 413 -22.57 -12.29 -23.01
C ASP A 413 -24.01 -12.75 -23.32
N GLN A 414 -24.32 -14.02 -23.01
CA GLN A 414 -25.66 -14.57 -23.23
C GLN A 414 -26.71 -13.90 -22.33
N TYR A 415 -26.38 -13.65 -21.06
CA TYR A 415 -27.26 -12.93 -20.15
C TYR A 415 -27.53 -11.50 -20.63
N MET A 416 -26.50 -10.75 -21.03
CA MET A 416 -26.63 -9.39 -21.55
C MET A 416 -27.53 -9.31 -22.78
N ILE A 417 -27.34 -10.25 -23.72
CA ILE A 417 -28.12 -10.31 -24.95
C ILE A 417 -29.57 -10.71 -24.73
N GLN A 418 -29.84 -11.57 -23.75
CA GLN A 418 -31.21 -11.98 -23.39
C GLN A 418 -31.93 -10.91 -22.54
N ASN A 419 -31.17 -10.07 -21.84
CA ASN A 419 -31.70 -9.06 -20.92
C ASN A 419 -31.20 -7.65 -21.32
N PRO A 420 -31.55 -7.14 -22.52
CA PRO A 420 -30.99 -5.89 -23.03
C PRO A 420 -31.24 -4.68 -22.12
N ARG A 421 -32.39 -4.65 -21.42
CA ARG A 421 -32.69 -3.61 -20.45
C ARG A 421 -31.63 -3.49 -19.35
N PHE A 422 -31.04 -4.61 -18.92
CA PHE A 422 -29.97 -4.60 -17.92
C PHE A 422 -28.77 -3.76 -18.37
N PHE A 423 -28.42 -3.78 -19.65
CA PHE A 423 -27.31 -3.00 -20.19
C PHE A 423 -27.66 -1.53 -20.41
N PHE A 424 -28.83 -1.24 -20.98
CA PHE A 424 -29.22 0.12 -21.37
C PHE A 424 -29.79 0.96 -20.23
N GLU A 425 -30.39 0.34 -19.21
CA GLU A 425 -31.03 1.05 -18.09
C GLU A 425 -30.10 1.20 -16.88
N ARG A 426 -29.04 0.37 -16.77
CA ARG A 426 -28.06 0.51 -15.68
C ARG A 426 -27.04 1.62 -15.99
N PRO A 427 -26.66 2.42 -14.99
CA PRO A 427 -25.54 3.33 -15.13
C PRO A 427 -24.24 2.55 -15.32
N ALA A 428 -23.21 3.24 -15.82
CA ALA A 428 -21.84 2.72 -15.82
C ALA A 428 -21.39 2.40 -14.38
N GLU A 429 -20.35 1.59 -14.24
CA GLU A 429 -19.83 1.17 -12.95
C GLU A 429 -19.36 2.35 -12.09
N GLN A 430 -19.37 2.14 -10.76
CA GLN A 430 -18.72 3.05 -9.83
C GLN A 430 -17.22 2.77 -9.79
N GLU A 431 -16.42 3.84 -9.80
CA GLU A 431 -14.99 3.74 -9.59
C GLU A 431 -14.65 3.89 -8.11
N ARG A 432 -13.88 2.93 -7.60
CA ARG A 432 -13.49 2.86 -6.19
C ARG A 432 -11.98 2.84 -6.08
N ILE A 433 -11.48 3.61 -5.12
CA ILE A 433 -10.09 3.62 -4.69
C ILE A 433 -10.06 3.56 -3.17
N HIS A 434 -9.03 2.89 -2.66
CA HIS A 434 -8.75 2.79 -1.22
C HIS A 434 -7.28 3.12 -1.01
N PRO A 435 -6.91 4.42 -1.03
CA PRO A 435 -5.52 4.87 -0.92
C PRO A 435 -4.82 4.38 0.34
N ASP A 436 -5.59 3.99 1.35
CA ASP A 436 -5.14 3.69 2.71
C ASP A 436 -5.23 2.17 3.06
N LYS A 437 -5.58 1.28 2.12
CA LYS A 437 -5.88 -0.16 2.40
C LYS A 437 -5.12 -1.17 1.52
N THR A 438 -3.81 -1.35 1.71
CA THR A 438 -3.08 -2.57 1.23
C THR A 438 -3.29 -3.74 2.19
N ALA A 439 -3.02 -5.00 1.80
CA ALA A 439 -3.24 -6.15 2.69
C ALA A 439 -2.45 -6.04 4.00
N VAL A 440 -1.16 -5.68 3.92
CA VAL A 440 -0.29 -5.45 5.10
C VAL A 440 -0.75 -4.25 5.92
N ALA A 441 -1.06 -3.11 5.29
CA ALA A 441 -1.57 -1.94 6.01
C ALA A 441 -2.93 -2.24 6.67
N GLY A 442 -3.77 -3.04 6.02
CA GLY A 442 -5.04 -3.53 6.56
C GLY A 442 -4.84 -4.32 7.85
N VAL A 443 -3.82 -5.19 7.91
CA VAL A 443 -3.50 -5.93 9.15
C VAL A 443 -3.00 -4.99 10.26
N VAL A 444 -2.18 -3.98 9.94
CA VAL A 444 -1.75 -3.00 10.95
C VAL A 444 -2.97 -2.25 11.52
N LEU A 445 -3.92 -1.89 10.68
CA LEU A 445 -5.09 -1.09 11.07
C LEU A 445 -6.17 -1.91 11.79
N TYR A 446 -6.39 -3.16 11.40
CA TYR A 446 -7.58 -3.93 11.80
C TYR A 446 -7.26 -5.32 12.37
N GLY A 447 -6.00 -5.75 12.37
CA GLY A 447 -5.63 -7.12 12.73
C GLY A 447 -6.07 -8.15 11.68
N ASP A 448 -6.14 -9.41 12.09
CA ASP A 448 -6.77 -10.44 11.28
C ASP A 448 -8.29 -10.30 11.29
N LEU A 449 -8.92 -10.60 10.15
CA LEU A 449 -10.36 -10.48 10.00
C LEU A 449 -11.10 -11.79 10.20
N ASN A 450 -10.51 -12.77 10.91
CA ASN A 450 -11.06 -14.11 11.00
C ASN A 450 -12.40 -14.12 11.75
N GLN A 451 -12.57 -13.27 12.76
CA GLN A 451 -13.81 -13.13 13.53
C GLN A 451 -14.94 -12.38 12.81
N TYR A 452 -14.67 -11.66 11.73
CA TYR A 452 -15.69 -10.85 11.05
C TYR A 452 -16.39 -11.66 9.95
N GLU A 453 -17.54 -11.19 9.48
CA GLU A 453 -18.12 -11.60 8.20
C GLU A 453 -17.67 -10.67 7.07
N ALA A 454 -17.91 -11.02 5.80
CA ALA A 454 -17.46 -10.21 4.66
C ALA A 454 -18.16 -8.83 4.58
N ASN A 455 -19.37 -8.71 5.13
CA ASN A 455 -20.15 -7.47 5.15
C ASN A 455 -20.14 -6.78 6.51
N SER A 456 -19.32 -7.23 7.46
CA SER A 456 -19.23 -6.59 8.78
C SER A 456 -18.73 -5.16 8.66
N HIS A 457 -19.33 -4.27 9.45
CA HIS A 457 -18.77 -2.94 9.66
C HIS A 457 -17.50 -3.06 10.52
N LEU A 458 -16.39 -2.52 10.04
CA LEU A 458 -15.16 -2.41 10.83
C LEU A 458 -15.16 -1.04 11.51
N ASP A 459 -14.82 -1.01 12.79
CA ASP A 459 -14.62 0.23 13.53
C ASP A 459 -13.51 1.07 12.90
N ASP A 460 -13.53 2.38 13.16
CA ASP A 460 -12.42 3.25 12.75
C ASP A 460 -11.12 2.81 13.47
N PRO A 461 -10.01 2.66 12.73
CA PRO A 461 -8.76 2.22 13.33
C PRO A 461 -8.20 3.31 14.24
N VAL A 462 -7.63 2.90 15.37
CA VAL A 462 -7.03 3.81 16.36
C VAL A 462 -5.61 4.27 15.99
N LEU A 463 -5.08 3.75 14.88
CA LEU A 463 -3.74 4.02 14.38
C LEU A 463 -3.81 4.59 12.96
N PHE A 464 -2.78 5.35 12.59
CA PHE A 464 -2.54 5.79 11.22
C PHE A 464 -1.37 5.01 10.64
N VAL A 465 -1.47 4.65 9.35
CA VAL A 465 -0.39 3.98 8.63
C VAL A 465 0.10 4.89 7.50
N GLU A 466 1.41 5.12 7.46
CA GLU A 466 2.06 5.72 6.30
C GLU A 466 2.94 4.69 5.59
N SER A 467 2.74 4.57 4.28
CA SER A 467 3.48 3.60 3.45
C SER A 467 4.61 4.29 2.70
N PHE A 468 5.85 3.89 2.99
CA PHE A 468 7.03 4.28 2.22
C PHE A 468 7.34 3.21 1.17
N ARG A 469 7.39 3.63 -0.10
CA ARG A 469 7.72 2.72 -1.19
C ARG A 469 9.24 2.64 -1.33
N VAL A 470 9.79 1.47 -1.04
CA VAL A 470 11.22 1.15 -1.19
C VAL A 470 11.48 0.08 -2.28
N LEU A 471 10.43 -0.33 -2.99
CA LEU A 471 10.45 -1.29 -4.10
C LEU A 471 9.56 -0.77 -5.26
N PRO A 472 9.84 -1.04 -6.54
CA PRO A 472 10.89 -1.93 -7.07
C PRO A 472 12.25 -1.24 -7.15
N LEU A 473 13.30 -2.04 -7.03
CA LEU A 473 14.69 -1.60 -7.15
C LEU A 473 15.00 -1.26 -8.61
N SER A 474 15.95 -0.36 -8.81
CA SER A 474 16.53 -0.01 -10.10
C SER A 474 17.33 -1.17 -10.72
N ASP A 475 17.95 -2.02 -9.90
CA ASP A 475 18.59 -3.27 -10.32
C ASP A 475 17.84 -4.50 -9.77
N PRO A 476 17.21 -5.33 -10.63
CA PRO A 476 16.56 -6.57 -10.19
C PRO A 476 17.53 -7.65 -9.71
N LYS A 477 18.85 -7.45 -9.82
CA LYS A 477 19.89 -8.35 -9.28
C LYS A 477 20.42 -7.91 -7.91
N ASP A 478 19.89 -6.83 -7.34
CA ASP A 478 20.22 -6.40 -5.98
C ASP A 478 19.54 -7.34 -4.97
N PHE A 479 20.14 -8.51 -4.76
CA PHE A 479 19.64 -9.53 -3.84
C PHE A 479 19.66 -9.07 -2.37
N ASP A 480 20.60 -8.19 -2.03
CA ASP A 480 20.80 -7.65 -0.68
C ASP A 480 19.93 -6.42 -0.39
N LEU A 481 19.24 -5.90 -1.41
CA LEU A 481 18.32 -4.76 -1.31
C LEU A 481 19.00 -3.44 -0.90
N TYR A 482 20.24 -3.20 -1.32
CA TYR A 482 21.00 -1.97 -1.00
C TYR A 482 20.21 -0.68 -1.28
N GLU A 483 19.51 -0.58 -2.41
CA GLU A 483 18.71 0.61 -2.72
C GLU A 483 17.54 0.78 -1.72
N ALA A 484 16.90 -0.31 -1.29
CA ALA A 484 15.85 -0.23 -0.28
C ALA A 484 16.42 0.22 1.07
N ILE A 485 17.61 -0.26 1.43
CA ILE A 485 18.33 0.14 2.64
C ILE A 485 18.62 1.64 2.62
N GLU A 486 19.17 2.16 1.52
CA GLU A 486 19.43 3.60 1.35
C GLU A 486 18.16 4.44 1.52
N PHE A 487 17.03 4.00 0.96
CA PHE A 487 15.76 4.69 1.16
C PHE A 487 15.31 4.69 2.62
N ILE A 488 15.46 3.57 3.33
CA ILE A 488 15.11 3.48 4.76
C ILE A 488 15.99 4.42 5.58
N GLU A 489 17.30 4.43 5.33
CA GLU A 489 18.26 5.32 5.98
C GLU A 489 18.00 6.81 5.70
N GLN A 490 17.38 7.13 4.57
CA GLN A 490 16.92 8.49 4.29
C GLN A 490 15.60 8.83 4.97
N VAL A 491 14.65 7.89 5.04
CA VAL A 491 13.30 8.15 5.56
C VAL A 491 13.29 8.26 7.07
N VAL A 492 13.87 7.29 7.78
CA VAL A 492 13.73 7.15 9.24
C VAL A 492 14.23 8.39 10.01
N PRO A 493 15.42 8.96 9.71
CA PRO A 493 15.90 10.17 10.38
C PRO A 493 14.98 11.38 10.18
N ASN A 494 14.25 11.44 9.06
CA ASN A 494 13.41 12.58 8.68
C ASN A 494 11.96 12.45 9.19
N ARG A 495 11.62 11.36 9.88
CA ARG A 495 10.25 11.03 10.33
C ARG A 495 10.21 10.85 11.84
N HIS A 496 10.33 11.97 12.55
CA HIS A 496 10.27 12.03 14.01
C HIS A 496 8.89 11.65 14.58
N ASP A 497 7.84 11.76 13.77
CA ASP A 497 6.45 11.45 14.11
C ASP A 497 6.09 9.95 14.06
N ILE A 498 7.02 9.09 13.61
CA ILE A 498 6.81 7.64 13.52
C ILE A 498 7.81 6.94 14.44
N ASP A 499 7.31 6.13 15.38
CA ASP A 499 8.12 5.39 16.34
C ASP A 499 8.23 3.89 16.04
N VAL A 500 7.30 3.34 15.27
CA VAL A 500 7.23 1.91 14.91
C VAL A 500 7.25 1.75 13.40
N TYR A 501 8.17 0.92 12.91
CA TYR A 501 8.33 0.62 11.48
C TYR A 501 8.13 -0.89 11.25
N ASN A 502 7.14 -1.22 10.41
CA ASN A 502 6.88 -2.60 9.98
C ASN A 502 7.65 -2.92 8.69
N LEU A 503 8.41 -4.02 8.70
CA LEU A 503 9.08 -4.57 7.51
C LEU A 503 8.60 -6.01 7.28
N SER A 504 7.73 -6.18 6.28
CA SER A 504 7.21 -7.49 5.86
C SER A 504 8.00 -8.12 4.69
N PHE A 505 9.26 -7.71 4.50
CA PHE A 505 10.14 -8.15 3.41
C PHE A 505 11.63 -8.11 3.86
N GLY A 506 12.48 -8.83 3.12
CA GLY A 506 13.93 -8.86 3.30
C GLY A 506 14.60 -9.66 2.17
N PRO A 507 15.95 -9.73 2.15
CA PRO A 507 16.68 -10.61 1.25
C PRO A 507 16.26 -12.08 1.42
N THR A 508 16.33 -12.85 0.34
CA THR A 508 16.05 -14.29 0.39
C THR A 508 17.30 -15.05 0.84
N GLY A 509 17.13 -15.97 1.79
CA GLY A 509 18.20 -16.81 2.31
C GLY A 509 18.34 -16.71 3.82
N PRO A 510 18.90 -17.76 4.46
CA PRO A 510 19.12 -17.77 5.90
C PRO A 510 20.21 -16.76 6.28
N ILE A 511 20.19 -16.30 7.53
CA ILE A 511 21.37 -15.69 8.13
C ILE A 511 22.45 -16.75 8.38
N PHE A 512 23.71 -16.37 8.19
CA PHE A 512 24.87 -17.18 8.56
C PHE A 512 25.57 -16.55 9.78
N ASP A 513 26.14 -17.39 10.64
CA ASP A 513 26.71 -16.97 11.93
C ASP A 513 27.97 -16.12 11.78
N ASP A 514 28.62 -16.16 10.62
CA ASP A 514 29.84 -15.44 10.26
C ASP A 514 29.61 -14.21 9.38
N GLU A 515 28.35 -13.88 9.07
CA GLU A 515 27.99 -12.75 8.20
C GLU A 515 27.07 -11.72 8.87
N ILE A 516 27.37 -10.45 8.66
CA ILE A 516 26.52 -9.33 9.09
C ILE A 516 25.87 -8.74 7.85
N SER A 517 24.56 -8.92 7.72
CA SER A 517 23.80 -8.28 6.66
C SER A 517 23.87 -6.76 6.82
N ARG A 518 24.16 -6.05 5.71
CA ARG A 518 24.10 -4.59 5.64
C ARG A 518 22.72 -4.06 6.07
N PHE A 519 21.66 -4.81 5.77
CA PHE A 519 20.29 -4.43 6.10
C PHE A 519 20.09 -4.48 7.62
N THR A 520 20.46 -5.59 8.26
CA THR A 520 20.39 -5.75 9.73
C THR A 520 21.14 -4.62 10.43
N TYR A 521 22.38 -4.35 10.01
CA TYR A 521 23.18 -3.27 10.57
C TYR A 521 22.57 -1.88 10.39
N ALA A 522 21.95 -1.61 9.23
CA ALA A 522 21.24 -0.35 8.98
C ALA A 522 20.12 -0.14 10.01
N LEU A 523 19.28 -1.17 10.20
CA LEU A 523 18.14 -1.08 11.11
C LEU A 523 18.59 -0.96 12.56
N ASP A 524 19.60 -1.70 13.00
CA ASP A 524 20.13 -1.59 14.35
C ASP A 524 20.73 -0.20 14.62
N THR A 525 21.43 0.35 13.64
CA THR A 525 22.00 1.71 13.71
C THR A 525 20.91 2.76 13.81
N LEU A 526 19.85 2.63 13.00
CA LEU A 526 18.70 3.54 13.05
C LEU A 526 17.89 3.40 14.35
N ALA A 527 17.70 2.17 14.83
CA ALA A 527 17.00 1.88 16.06
C ALA A 527 17.71 2.53 17.25
N TRP A 528 19.04 2.40 17.31
CA TRP A 528 19.85 2.99 18.36
C TRP A 528 19.91 4.53 18.27
N ASN A 529 20.24 5.10 17.10
CA ASN A 529 20.40 6.55 16.93
C ASN A 529 19.10 7.35 17.12
N TYR A 530 17.96 6.78 16.71
CA TYR A 530 16.68 7.48 16.69
C TYR A 530 15.65 6.88 17.64
N GLN A 531 16.05 5.91 18.46
CA GLN A 531 15.20 5.20 19.44
C GLN A 531 13.91 4.66 18.81
N LYS A 532 14.01 4.03 17.63
CA LYS A 532 12.87 3.49 16.86
C LYS A 532 12.75 1.99 17.02
N LEU A 533 11.52 1.47 16.95
CA LEU A 533 11.27 0.03 16.95
C LEU A 533 10.98 -0.46 15.53
N PHE A 534 11.85 -1.33 15.03
CA PHE A 534 11.60 -2.09 13.81
C PHE A 534 11.02 -3.45 14.14
N VAL A 535 9.92 -3.79 13.48
CA VAL A 535 9.23 -5.08 13.59
C VAL A 535 9.32 -5.76 12.23
N VAL A 536 9.97 -6.92 12.17
CA VAL A 536 10.43 -7.55 10.93
C VAL A 536 9.91 -8.98 10.84
N ALA A 537 9.36 -9.36 9.69
CA ALA A 537 8.97 -10.75 9.44
C ALA A 537 10.21 -11.67 9.31
N VAL A 538 10.21 -12.83 9.96
CA VAL A 538 11.41 -13.72 9.98
C VAL A 538 11.67 -14.53 8.72
N GLY A 539 10.75 -14.53 7.76
CA GLY A 539 10.85 -15.32 6.53
C GLY A 539 9.94 -16.56 6.53
N ASN A 540 9.74 -17.13 5.33
CA ASN A 540 8.78 -18.20 5.09
C ASN A 540 9.43 -19.53 4.63
N ASP A 541 10.73 -19.70 4.87
CA ASP A 541 11.50 -20.87 4.44
C ASP A 541 11.66 -21.94 5.56
N GLY A 542 10.80 -21.91 6.59
CA GLY A 542 10.86 -22.79 7.76
C GLY A 542 10.75 -24.30 7.48
N GLU A 543 10.32 -24.70 6.29
CA GLU A 543 10.27 -26.09 5.82
C GLU A 543 11.52 -26.51 5.04
N ALA A 544 12.44 -25.59 4.73
CA ALA A 544 13.69 -25.91 4.07
C ALA A 544 14.59 -26.79 4.97
N PRO A 545 15.52 -27.57 4.41
CA PRO A 545 16.47 -28.31 5.22
C PRO A 545 17.41 -27.35 5.96
N SER A 546 17.77 -27.68 7.20
CA SER A 546 18.79 -26.95 7.95
C SER A 546 20.11 -26.87 7.17
N PRO A 547 20.80 -25.71 7.11
CA PRO A 547 20.50 -24.45 7.83
C PRO A 547 19.60 -23.45 7.08
N TYR A 548 18.97 -23.82 5.97
CA TYR A 548 18.20 -22.90 5.12
C TYR A 548 16.82 -22.49 5.67
N ASN A 549 16.35 -23.17 6.72
CA ASN A 549 15.12 -22.81 7.45
C ASN A 549 15.31 -21.76 8.55
N ARG A 550 16.53 -21.23 8.68
CA ARG A 550 16.84 -20.20 9.67
C ARG A 550 16.16 -18.88 9.34
N VAL A 551 16.04 -18.04 10.36
CA VAL A 551 15.56 -16.65 10.21
C VAL A 551 16.35 -15.90 9.14
N GLN A 552 15.67 -14.99 8.46
CA GLN A 552 16.23 -14.24 7.33
C GLN A 552 16.56 -12.81 7.74
N ALA A 553 17.51 -12.19 7.04
CA ALA A 553 17.79 -10.79 7.25
C ALA A 553 16.60 -9.92 6.81
N PRO A 554 16.32 -8.78 7.45
CA PRO A 554 17.03 -8.23 8.61
C PRO A 554 16.39 -8.62 9.96
N ALA A 555 15.63 -9.72 10.05
CA ALA A 555 14.85 -10.08 11.25
C ALA A 555 15.71 -10.51 12.45
N ASP A 556 17.01 -10.67 12.21
CA ASP A 556 18.04 -11.00 13.16
C ASP A 556 18.66 -9.78 13.87
N LEU A 557 18.11 -8.59 13.61
CA LEU A 557 18.47 -7.34 14.29
C LEU A 557 18.37 -7.46 15.82
N VAL A 558 19.30 -6.80 16.51
CA VAL A 558 19.43 -6.87 17.97
C VAL A 558 18.61 -5.79 18.68
N ASN A 559 18.32 -4.67 18.05
CA ASN A 559 17.55 -3.56 18.66
C ASN A 559 16.05 -3.56 18.29
N GLY A 560 15.58 -4.59 17.57
CA GLY A 560 14.19 -4.70 17.10
C GLY A 560 13.49 -6.01 17.47
N LEU A 561 12.46 -6.36 16.72
CA LEU A 561 11.66 -7.59 16.88
C LEU A 561 11.58 -8.36 15.56
N GLY A 562 12.05 -9.59 15.55
CA GLY A 562 11.76 -10.60 14.54
C GLY A 562 10.49 -11.36 14.89
N VAL A 563 9.52 -11.39 13.98
CA VAL A 563 8.19 -11.95 14.21
C VAL A 563 7.95 -13.19 13.36
N GLY A 564 7.77 -14.32 14.04
CA GLY A 564 7.33 -15.59 13.45
C GLY A 564 5.82 -15.67 13.27
N ALA A 565 5.37 -16.73 12.62
CA ALA A 565 3.94 -17.02 12.44
C ALA A 565 3.54 -18.29 13.20
N TYR A 566 2.37 -18.25 13.83
CA TYR A 566 1.69 -19.44 14.35
C TYR A 566 0.42 -19.77 13.56
N THR A 567 0.03 -21.04 13.62
CA THR A 567 -1.25 -21.61 13.18
C THR A 567 -1.80 -22.53 14.28
N PHE A 568 -2.89 -23.24 14.03
CA PHE A 568 -3.50 -24.16 14.97
C PHE A 568 -3.21 -25.62 14.60
N ASN A 569 -2.97 -26.45 15.61
CA ASN A 569 -3.05 -27.89 15.47
C ASN A 569 -4.53 -28.28 15.27
N TYR A 570 -4.83 -28.99 14.19
CA TYR A 570 -6.20 -29.34 13.83
C TYR A 570 -6.87 -30.35 14.76
N ASP A 571 -6.09 -31.15 15.46
CA ASP A 571 -6.59 -32.19 16.35
C ASP A 571 -6.73 -31.67 17.79
N THR A 572 -5.80 -30.83 18.24
CA THR A 572 -5.76 -30.33 19.64
C THR A 572 -6.25 -28.90 19.81
N ALA A 573 -6.43 -28.14 18.72
CA ALA A 573 -6.66 -26.70 18.71
C ALA A 573 -5.56 -25.88 19.41
N GLU A 574 -4.43 -26.50 19.75
CA GLU A 574 -3.29 -25.81 20.33
C GLU A 574 -2.60 -24.94 19.30
N ARG A 575 -2.06 -23.81 19.75
CA ARG A 575 -1.28 -22.92 18.88
C ARG A 575 0.10 -23.51 18.67
N ILE A 576 0.49 -23.66 17.41
CA ILE A 576 1.77 -24.23 17.00
C ILE A 576 2.44 -23.30 15.99
N ARG A 577 3.77 -23.36 15.89
CA ARG A 577 4.51 -22.65 14.84
C ARG A 577 3.94 -23.05 13.46
N ALA A 578 3.67 -22.07 12.60
CA ALA A 578 3.33 -22.35 11.21
C ALA A 578 4.57 -22.96 10.52
N SER A 579 4.42 -24.05 9.79
CA SER A 579 5.56 -24.83 9.29
C SER A 579 6.52 -24.02 8.42
N TYR A 580 5.99 -23.10 7.60
CA TYR A 580 6.77 -22.17 6.78
C TYR A 580 7.51 -21.09 7.58
N SER A 581 7.14 -20.78 8.83
CA SER A 581 7.81 -19.70 9.58
C SER A 581 9.26 -20.06 9.89
N CYS A 582 10.24 -19.28 9.46
CA CYS A 582 11.64 -19.56 9.78
C CYS A 582 11.89 -19.67 11.31
N ILE A 583 12.93 -20.42 11.68
CA ILE A 583 13.33 -20.71 13.06
C ILE A 583 14.70 -20.09 13.41
N GLY A 584 15.00 -19.94 14.69
CA GLY A 584 16.33 -19.55 15.16
C GLY A 584 17.38 -20.68 15.05
N ASP A 585 18.59 -20.49 15.58
CA ASP A 585 19.03 -19.36 16.41
C ASP A 585 19.32 -18.08 15.61
N GLY A 586 19.20 -16.95 16.30
CA GLY A 586 19.74 -15.66 15.88
C GLY A 586 21.24 -15.53 16.17
N ARG A 587 21.78 -14.32 16.01
CA ARG A 587 23.19 -13.98 16.24
C ARG A 587 23.49 -13.65 17.71
N GLU A 588 24.76 -13.59 18.08
CA GLU A 588 25.16 -13.09 19.41
C GLU A 588 24.64 -11.65 19.61
N GLY A 589 23.99 -11.39 20.75
CA GLY A 589 23.30 -10.12 21.00
C GLY A 589 21.78 -10.20 20.80
N CYS A 590 21.29 -11.24 20.12
CA CYS A 590 19.88 -11.60 20.05
C CYS A 590 19.73 -13.04 19.54
N LYS A 591 20.18 -14.02 20.34
CA LYS A 591 20.19 -15.44 19.97
C LYS A 591 18.79 -16.02 19.87
N VAL A 592 17.87 -15.52 20.70
CA VAL A 592 16.48 -15.96 20.70
C VAL A 592 15.75 -15.37 19.49
N LYS A 593 15.56 -16.18 18.45
CA LYS A 593 14.76 -15.83 17.26
C LYS A 593 13.81 -16.98 16.85
N PRO A 594 12.63 -16.69 16.26
CA PRO A 594 11.94 -15.39 16.27
C PRO A 594 11.85 -14.83 17.68
N ASP A 595 11.76 -13.51 17.90
CA ASP A 595 11.57 -12.99 19.26
C ASP A 595 10.22 -13.45 19.80
N VAL A 596 9.18 -13.33 18.96
CA VAL A 596 7.80 -13.65 19.26
C VAL A 596 7.08 -14.16 18.01
N CYS A 597 5.94 -14.84 18.21
CA CYS A 597 5.05 -15.26 17.13
C CYS A 597 3.67 -14.60 17.24
N ALA A 598 3.10 -14.25 16.10
CA ALA A 598 1.70 -13.81 15.96
C ALA A 598 0.97 -14.64 14.91
N PHE A 599 -0.35 -14.46 14.82
CA PHE A 599 -1.16 -15.26 13.89
C PHE A 599 -0.75 -14.95 12.45
N GLY A 600 -0.33 -15.97 11.72
CA GLY A 600 -0.03 -15.87 10.28
C GLY A 600 -0.86 -16.83 9.43
N GLY A 601 -1.59 -17.75 10.06
CA GLY A 601 -2.39 -18.78 9.41
C GLY A 601 -1.57 -19.78 8.59
N ASP A 602 -2.27 -20.66 7.89
CA ASP A 602 -1.72 -21.58 6.90
C ASP A 602 -2.76 -21.88 5.80
N SER A 603 -2.53 -22.92 4.97
CA SER A 603 -3.46 -23.30 3.90
C SER A 603 -4.85 -23.77 4.34
N ARG A 604 -5.01 -24.34 5.54
CA ARG A 604 -6.31 -24.82 6.05
C ARG A 604 -6.96 -23.83 7.01
N TYR A 605 -6.17 -23.05 7.75
CA TYR A 605 -6.64 -21.96 8.58
C TYR A 605 -5.98 -20.63 8.16
N PRO A 606 -6.39 -20.05 7.02
CA PRO A 606 -5.75 -18.85 6.49
C PRO A 606 -6.06 -17.61 7.33
N ILE A 607 -5.18 -16.63 7.27
CA ILE A 607 -5.48 -15.28 7.76
C ILE A 607 -6.41 -14.58 6.76
N HIS A 608 -7.45 -13.94 7.30
CA HIS A 608 -8.44 -13.18 6.55
C HIS A 608 -8.03 -11.71 6.47
N LEU A 609 -7.89 -11.19 5.26
CA LEU A 609 -7.32 -9.87 4.98
C LEU A 609 -8.33 -8.99 4.22
N ILE A 610 -8.15 -7.67 4.32
CA ILE A 610 -8.90 -6.72 3.48
C ILE A 610 -8.56 -6.97 2.02
N ASN A 611 -9.59 -7.23 1.21
CA ASN A 611 -9.44 -7.29 -0.22
C ASN A 611 -9.53 -5.88 -0.82
N SER A 612 -8.43 -5.44 -1.44
CA SER A 612 -8.34 -4.14 -2.10
C SER A 612 -9.02 -4.10 -3.48
N SER A 613 -9.35 -5.26 -4.05
CA SER A 613 -9.96 -5.40 -5.38
C SER A 613 -11.48 -5.55 -5.33
N ASP A 614 -12.03 -6.14 -4.26
CA ASP A 614 -13.47 -6.28 -4.06
C ASP A 614 -13.83 -6.10 -2.58
N SER A 615 -14.64 -5.09 -2.27
CA SER A 615 -15.10 -4.79 -0.90
C SER A 615 -16.05 -5.85 -0.31
N LYS A 616 -16.55 -6.79 -1.10
CA LYS A 616 -17.50 -7.83 -0.67
C LYS A 616 -16.86 -9.18 -0.36
N GLU A 617 -15.57 -9.32 -0.61
CA GLU A 617 -14.84 -10.56 -0.38
C GLU A 617 -13.63 -10.30 0.51
N LYS A 618 -13.22 -11.33 1.25
CA LYS A 618 -11.97 -11.30 2.02
C LYS A 618 -10.87 -11.92 1.19
N LEU A 619 -9.66 -11.39 1.32
CA LEU A 619 -8.48 -12.04 0.78
C LEU A 619 -7.99 -13.08 1.80
N LEU A 620 -7.93 -14.35 1.41
CA LEU A 620 -7.41 -15.43 2.25
C LEU A 620 -5.94 -15.66 1.91
N SER A 621 -5.07 -15.65 2.91
CA SER A 621 -3.63 -15.84 2.71
C SER A 621 -2.96 -16.49 3.92
N ALA A 622 -1.64 -16.63 3.88
CA ALA A 622 -0.81 -17.01 5.01
C ALA A 622 0.61 -16.44 4.84
N GLY A 623 1.33 -16.20 5.93
CA GLY A 623 2.73 -15.76 5.86
C GLY A 623 3.17 -14.91 7.04
N THR A 624 4.48 -14.92 7.33
CA THR A 624 5.09 -14.03 8.34
C THR A 624 4.97 -12.55 7.98
N SER A 625 4.81 -12.23 6.68
CA SER A 625 4.50 -10.89 6.18
C SER A 625 3.19 -10.31 6.73
N TYR A 626 2.31 -11.15 7.28
CA TYR A 626 1.06 -10.75 7.94
C TYR A 626 1.10 -10.92 9.47
N SER A 627 2.02 -11.69 10.03
CA SER A 627 2.19 -11.77 11.50
C SER A 627 2.95 -10.56 12.06
N ALA A 628 4.00 -10.09 11.37
CA ALA A 628 4.75 -8.88 11.72
C ALA A 628 3.87 -7.61 11.86
N PRO A 629 2.93 -7.31 10.95
CA PRO A 629 2.06 -6.14 11.10
C PRO A 629 1.09 -6.23 12.28
N ILE A 630 0.71 -7.43 12.75
CA ILE A 630 -0.09 -7.58 13.98
C ILE A 630 0.72 -7.10 15.19
N ILE A 631 1.98 -7.49 15.29
CA ILE A 631 2.89 -7.04 16.36
C ILE A 631 3.19 -5.55 16.25
N SER A 632 3.36 -5.05 15.02
CA SER A 632 3.54 -3.61 14.78
C SER A 632 2.34 -2.79 15.26
N SER A 633 1.13 -3.28 15.01
CA SER A 633 -0.11 -2.67 15.49
C SER A 633 -0.15 -2.61 17.02
N LYS A 634 0.11 -3.75 17.69
CA LYS A 634 0.15 -3.81 19.16
C LYS A 634 1.21 -2.87 19.74
N ALA A 635 2.40 -2.82 19.16
CA ALA A 635 3.47 -1.92 19.60
C ALA A 635 3.05 -0.45 19.48
N ALA A 636 2.50 -0.05 18.33
CA ALA A 636 2.05 1.32 18.08
C ALA A 636 0.90 1.72 19.00
N GLU A 637 -0.05 0.81 19.25
CA GLU A 637 -1.15 1.06 20.18
C GLU A 637 -0.65 1.20 21.62
N ILE A 638 0.27 0.35 22.09
CA ILE A 638 0.92 0.48 23.42
C ILE A 638 1.50 1.89 23.60
N LEU A 639 2.26 2.38 22.61
CA LEU A 639 2.84 3.74 22.64
C LEU A 639 1.75 4.83 22.63
N GLY A 640 0.65 4.61 21.91
CA GLY A 640 -0.49 5.54 21.87
C GLY A 640 -1.27 5.64 23.19
N ARG A 641 -1.25 4.58 24.01
CA ARG A 641 -2.00 4.52 25.28
C ARG A 641 -1.35 5.31 26.42
N CYS A 642 -0.03 5.43 26.44
CA CYS A 642 0.70 6.16 27.49
C CYS A 642 1.87 6.95 26.91
N SER A 643 1.88 8.27 27.11
CA SER A 643 2.93 9.16 26.59
C SER A 643 4.31 8.98 27.23
N ARG A 644 4.40 8.21 28.33
CA ARG A 644 5.67 7.86 28.98
C ARG A 644 6.33 6.63 28.37
N PHE A 645 5.61 5.87 27.54
CA PHE A 645 6.17 4.68 26.91
C PHE A 645 7.06 5.05 25.74
N THR A 646 8.21 4.39 25.70
CA THR A 646 9.15 4.46 24.60
C THR A 646 9.10 3.18 23.78
N PRO A 647 9.65 3.17 22.55
CA PRO A 647 9.72 1.96 21.74
C PRO A 647 10.43 0.79 22.45
N LEU A 648 11.38 1.08 23.34
CA LEU A 648 12.05 0.08 24.18
C LEU A 648 11.10 -0.53 25.23
N VAL A 649 10.21 0.27 25.84
CA VAL A 649 9.17 -0.24 26.76
C VAL A 649 8.18 -1.13 26.02
N ALA A 650 7.73 -0.72 24.83
CA ALA A 650 6.83 -1.54 24.00
C ALA A 650 7.47 -2.88 23.65
N ARG A 651 8.75 -2.88 23.24
CA ARG A 651 9.54 -4.10 22.99
C ARG A 651 9.60 -5.01 24.23
N ALA A 652 9.93 -4.44 25.39
CA ALA A 652 10.03 -5.19 26.65
C ALA A 652 8.68 -5.79 27.05
N LEU A 653 7.58 -5.03 26.98
CA LEU A 653 6.23 -5.49 27.31
C LEU A 653 5.76 -6.63 26.39
N LEU A 654 5.94 -6.50 25.08
CA LEU A 654 5.55 -7.54 24.13
C LEU A 654 6.26 -8.87 24.42
N ILE A 655 7.58 -8.84 24.63
CA ILE A 655 8.35 -10.04 24.99
C ILE A 655 7.97 -10.55 26.40
N HIS A 656 7.69 -9.64 27.34
CA HIS A 656 7.27 -10.01 28.69
C HIS A 656 5.95 -10.77 28.69
N THR A 657 5.00 -10.37 27.84
CA THR A 657 3.68 -11.01 27.75
C THR A 657 3.68 -12.28 26.88
N ALA A 658 4.64 -12.42 25.96
CA ALA A 658 4.74 -13.61 25.11
C ALA A 658 4.77 -14.91 25.93
N GLN A 659 3.95 -15.88 25.51
CA GLN A 659 3.75 -17.16 26.20
C GLN A 659 4.40 -18.30 25.44
N ASN A 660 5.39 -18.95 26.08
CA ASN A 660 6.01 -20.18 25.60
C ASN A 660 5.98 -21.24 26.72
N PRO A 661 5.36 -22.42 26.49
CA PRO A 661 5.40 -23.54 27.44
C PRO A 661 6.81 -23.99 27.83
N ASN A 662 7.78 -23.89 26.90
CA ASN A 662 9.18 -24.22 27.10
C ASN A 662 10.00 -23.06 27.69
N ARG A 663 9.35 -21.96 28.10
CA ARG A 663 9.93 -20.66 28.49
C ARG A 663 10.62 -19.91 27.35
N VAL A 664 11.60 -20.52 26.69
CA VAL A 664 12.32 -19.98 25.52
C VAL A 664 12.78 -21.15 24.65
N ASP A 665 12.56 -21.07 23.33
CA ASP A 665 13.11 -22.00 22.35
C ASP A 665 13.31 -21.33 20.98
N ASN A 666 13.89 -22.07 20.04
CA ASN A 666 14.29 -21.56 18.72
C ASN A 666 13.14 -21.61 17.70
N SER A 667 11.97 -22.13 18.07
CA SER A 667 10.83 -22.29 17.18
C SER A 667 9.86 -21.12 17.27
N ILE A 668 9.54 -20.69 18.49
CA ILE A 668 8.60 -19.58 18.77
C ILE A 668 9.21 -18.51 19.69
N GLY A 669 10.51 -18.62 20.02
CA GLY A 669 11.21 -17.62 20.80
C GLY A 669 10.74 -17.53 22.24
N TYR A 670 10.49 -16.30 22.69
CA TYR A 670 9.84 -16.02 23.97
C TYR A 670 8.35 -16.39 23.98
N GLY A 671 7.75 -16.62 22.81
CA GLY A 671 6.42 -17.22 22.69
C GLY A 671 5.43 -16.49 21.79
N ILE A 672 4.17 -16.88 21.93
CA ILE A 672 3.04 -16.33 21.16
C ILE A 672 2.42 -15.16 21.92
N ILE A 673 2.02 -14.12 21.18
CA ILE A 673 1.23 -12.99 21.70
C ILE A 673 -0.17 -13.03 21.07
N ASP A 674 -1.16 -13.46 21.85
CA ASP A 674 -2.57 -13.50 21.47
C ASP A 674 -3.42 -12.46 22.21
N GLN A 675 -2.89 -11.87 23.29
CA GLN A 675 -3.59 -10.92 24.15
C GLN A 675 -3.80 -9.58 23.45
N SER A 676 -4.95 -8.95 23.67
CA SER A 676 -5.23 -7.56 23.29
C SER A 676 -4.32 -6.58 24.03
N VAL A 677 -4.15 -5.36 23.51
CA VAL A 677 -3.33 -4.34 24.19
C VAL A 677 -3.92 -3.94 25.54
N ASP A 678 -5.25 -3.94 25.68
CA ASP A 678 -5.89 -3.71 26.98
C ASP A 678 -5.55 -4.82 27.99
N GLU A 679 -5.47 -6.09 27.56
CA GLU A 679 -5.03 -7.20 28.43
C GLU A 679 -3.55 -7.12 28.78
N ILE A 680 -2.69 -6.70 27.84
CA ILE A 680 -1.24 -6.50 28.09
C ILE A 680 -1.02 -5.43 29.17
N LEU A 681 -1.80 -4.35 29.14
CA LEU A 681 -1.60 -3.20 30.02
C LEU A 681 -2.35 -3.31 31.36
N LYS A 682 -3.32 -4.21 31.49
CA LYS A 682 -4.08 -4.39 32.73
C LYS A 682 -3.40 -5.39 33.67
N CYS A 683 -3.48 -5.10 34.95
CA CYS A 683 -3.12 -6.02 36.03
C CYS A 683 -4.40 -6.64 36.60
N ASP A 684 -4.38 -7.93 36.92
CA ASP A 684 -5.45 -8.57 37.70
C ASP A 684 -5.16 -8.46 39.20
N LYS A 685 -6.12 -8.86 40.04
CA LYS A 685 -6.01 -8.74 41.51
C LYS A 685 -4.83 -9.50 42.13
N ASN A 686 -4.24 -10.48 41.44
CA ASN A 686 -3.20 -11.38 41.95
C ASN A 686 -1.91 -11.28 41.14
N HIS A 687 -1.82 -10.31 40.23
CA HIS A 687 -0.76 -10.17 39.25
C HIS A 687 -0.47 -8.69 39.00
N VAL A 688 0.77 -8.25 39.28
CA VAL A 688 1.16 -6.85 39.18
C VAL A 688 2.41 -6.69 38.33
N ASN A 689 2.32 -5.84 37.31
CA ASN A 689 3.42 -5.47 36.43
C ASN A 689 3.98 -4.11 36.81
N ILE A 690 5.30 -4.03 36.91
CA ILE A 690 6.05 -2.83 37.33
C ILE A 690 7.05 -2.53 36.24
N ILE A 691 7.05 -1.28 35.78
CA ILE A 691 7.88 -0.83 34.67
C ILE A 691 8.96 0.11 35.19
N TYR A 692 10.21 -0.28 35.02
CA TYR A 692 11.38 0.57 35.25
C TYR A 692 11.97 1.00 33.91
N THR A 693 12.30 2.28 33.77
CA THR A 693 13.02 2.80 32.60
C THR A 693 14.10 3.75 33.07
N ASN A 694 15.31 3.63 32.54
CA ASN A 694 16.40 4.56 32.79
C ASN A 694 17.55 4.32 31.81
N SER A 695 18.67 4.99 32.02
CA SER A 695 19.92 4.74 31.33
C SER A 695 21.11 4.70 32.29
N MET A 696 22.08 3.84 32.02
CA MET A 696 23.28 3.69 32.86
C MET A 696 24.57 3.64 32.05
N ASN A 697 25.71 3.88 32.69
CA ASN A 697 27.01 3.72 32.05
C ASN A 697 27.38 2.23 31.97
N PRO A 698 28.28 1.82 31.05
CA PRO A 698 28.72 0.42 30.88
C PRO A 698 29.55 -0.21 32.03
N THR A 699 29.59 0.45 33.20
CA THR A 699 30.13 -0.06 34.48
C THR A 699 29.23 0.35 35.66
N GLY A 700 28.05 0.90 35.36
CA GLY A 700 27.11 1.40 36.33
C GLY A 700 26.31 0.27 36.97
N MET A 701 25.80 0.52 38.17
CA MET A 701 24.87 -0.38 38.84
C MET A 701 23.57 0.34 39.16
N ALA A 702 22.44 -0.35 39.02
CA ALA A 702 21.14 0.12 39.47
C ALA A 702 20.47 -0.93 40.37
N LYS A 703 19.92 -0.49 41.50
CA LYS A 703 19.10 -1.32 42.38
C LYS A 703 17.62 -1.03 42.08
N LEU A 704 16.87 -2.05 41.65
CA LEU A 704 15.44 -1.96 41.36
C LEU A 704 14.65 -2.70 42.44
N PRO A 705 13.96 -1.99 43.35
CA PRO A 705 13.11 -2.63 44.35
C PRO A 705 12.02 -3.49 43.69
N ILE A 706 11.64 -4.59 44.34
CA ILE A 706 10.45 -5.36 43.96
C ILE A 706 9.45 -5.21 45.11
N PRO A 707 8.48 -4.29 44.99
CA PRO A 707 7.54 -3.96 46.05
C PRO A 707 6.60 -5.14 46.29
N LEU A 708 6.93 -5.92 47.30
CA LEU A 708 6.12 -7.03 47.78
C LEU A 708 5.51 -6.61 49.13
N PRO A 709 4.17 -6.68 49.31
CA PRO A 709 3.55 -6.27 50.56
C PRO A 709 4.10 -7.04 51.76
N LEU A 710 4.33 -6.36 52.88
CA LEU A 710 4.90 -6.97 54.10
C LEU A 710 3.89 -7.81 54.91
N ASN A 711 2.78 -8.21 54.29
CA ASN A 711 1.65 -8.83 54.97
C ASN A 711 1.91 -10.31 55.31
N SER A 712 1.72 -10.66 56.59
CA SER A 712 1.88 -12.02 57.15
C SER A 712 0.93 -13.08 56.57
N SER A 713 -0.03 -12.69 55.73
CA SER A 713 -1.02 -13.56 55.09
C SER A 713 -0.52 -14.28 53.84
N ILE A 714 0.61 -13.86 53.23
CA ILE A 714 1.21 -14.57 52.08
C ILE A 714 1.88 -15.85 52.58
N THR A 715 1.17 -16.97 52.49
CA THR A 715 1.67 -18.30 52.90
C THR A 715 2.06 -19.20 51.73
N SER A 716 1.75 -18.78 50.50
CA SER A 716 2.04 -19.52 49.28
C SER A 716 3.32 -19.03 48.59
N ASN A 717 3.77 -19.74 47.55
CA ASN A 717 4.93 -19.30 46.78
C ASN A 717 4.58 -18.05 45.97
N VAL A 718 5.53 -17.13 45.88
CA VAL A 718 5.49 -15.95 45.03
C VAL A 718 6.23 -16.26 43.74
N ASN A 719 5.59 -15.97 42.61
CA ASN A 719 6.21 -16.04 41.30
C ASN A 719 6.69 -14.67 40.88
N PHE A 720 7.97 -14.58 40.52
CA PHE A 720 8.57 -13.42 39.89
C PHE A 720 8.91 -13.75 38.45
N SER A 721 8.64 -12.82 37.55
CA SER A 721 9.25 -12.81 36.23
C SER A 721 9.72 -11.42 35.88
N TRP A 722 10.81 -11.31 35.15
CA TRP A 722 11.24 -10.01 34.64
C TRP A 722 11.79 -10.12 33.23
N THR A 723 11.57 -9.08 32.45
CA THR A 723 12.16 -8.91 31.12
C THR A 723 12.97 -7.64 31.13
N ILE A 724 14.24 -7.73 30.73
CA ILE A 724 15.12 -6.58 30.53
C ILE A 724 15.29 -6.43 29.04
N ALA A 725 14.97 -5.26 28.51
CA ALA A 725 15.30 -4.87 27.15
C ALA A 725 16.26 -3.68 27.19
N THR A 726 17.28 -3.71 26.35
CA THR A 726 18.30 -2.68 26.23
C THR A 726 18.45 -2.22 24.79
N LEU A 727 18.90 -0.98 24.61
CA LEU A 727 19.41 -0.50 23.32
C LEU A 727 20.94 -0.53 23.37
N SER A 728 21.53 -1.27 22.45
CA SER A 728 22.98 -1.43 22.36
C SER A 728 23.46 -1.02 20.98
N LYS A 729 24.57 -0.28 20.92
CA LYS A 729 25.18 0.08 19.65
C LYS A 729 25.70 -1.17 18.96
N ALA A 730 25.40 -1.29 17.66
CA ALA A 730 25.83 -2.41 16.84
C ALA A 730 27.24 -2.17 16.27
N ASN A 731 28.03 -3.23 16.15
CA ASN A 731 29.39 -3.22 15.62
C ASN A 731 29.49 -4.17 14.40
N ALA A 732 29.50 -3.60 13.20
CA ALA A 732 29.57 -4.36 11.95
C ALA A 732 30.93 -5.05 11.70
N LEU A 733 31.97 -4.78 12.51
CA LEU A 733 33.32 -5.32 12.29
C LEU A 733 33.54 -6.65 13.04
N HIS A 734 32.70 -6.99 14.01
CA HIS A 734 32.88 -8.15 14.88
C HIS A 734 31.57 -8.90 15.08
N VAL A 735 31.42 -10.07 14.46
CA VAL A 735 30.17 -10.85 14.50
C VAL A 735 29.85 -11.39 15.89
N GLU A 736 30.86 -11.93 16.60
CA GLU A 736 30.73 -12.41 17.98
C GLU A 736 30.56 -11.28 19.01
N ASP A 737 30.96 -10.06 18.63
CA ASP A 737 30.91 -8.86 19.45
C ASP A 737 29.98 -7.77 18.89
N TYR A 738 28.90 -8.22 18.25
CA TYR A 738 28.00 -7.33 17.50
C TYR A 738 27.32 -6.26 18.38
N THR A 739 26.98 -6.54 19.64
CA THR A 739 26.47 -5.54 20.59
C THR A 739 27.60 -4.96 21.43
N GLU A 740 27.77 -3.63 21.54
CA GLU A 740 28.88 -3.05 22.32
C GLU A 740 28.67 -3.07 23.84
N SER A 741 27.43 -3.25 24.29
CA SER A 741 27.05 -3.21 25.70
C SER A 741 25.86 -4.12 26.02
N THR A 742 25.72 -4.49 27.30
CA THR A 742 24.62 -5.30 27.82
C THR A 742 24.37 -4.99 29.31
N ILE A 743 23.31 -5.56 29.89
CA ILE A 743 23.02 -5.52 31.31
C ILE A 743 22.94 -6.95 31.86
N GLU A 744 23.79 -7.25 32.85
CA GLU A 744 23.62 -8.44 33.69
C GLU A 744 22.67 -8.13 34.85
N ASP A 745 21.82 -9.11 35.18
CA ASP A 745 20.86 -9.00 36.27
C ASP A 745 21.16 -10.00 37.39
N THR A 746 20.85 -9.63 38.63
CA THR A 746 20.93 -10.53 39.78
C THR A 746 19.76 -10.28 40.72
N PHE A 747 19.04 -11.35 41.05
CA PHE A 747 17.89 -11.30 41.96
C PHE A 747 18.29 -11.56 43.41
N TYR A 748 17.93 -10.64 44.28
CA TYR A 748 18.15 -10.71 45.73
C TYR A 748 16.80 -10.87 46.43
N PRO A 749 16.52 -12.05 47.01
CA PRO A 749 15.24 -12.31 47.66
C PRO A 749 15.09 -11.57 49.00
N HIS A 750 16.20 -11.18 49.63
CA HIS A 750 16.22 -10.63 50.98
C HIS A 750 17.34 -9.61 51.15
N ASP A 751 17.02 -8.41 51.64
CA ASP A 751 17.98 -7.29 51.78
C ASP A 751 18.88 -7.34 53.02
N LYS A 752 18.54 -8.17 54.02
CA LYS A 752 19.24 -8.29 55.31
C LYS A 752 19.94 -9.64 55.53
N LYS A 753 19.91 -10.56 54.57
CA LYS A 753 20.66 -11.84 54.66
C LYS A 753 21.96 -11.76 53.89
N TYR A 754 23.09 -11.91 54.57
CA TYR A 754 24.42 -11.79 53.96
C TYR A 754 25.21 -13.08 54.10
N ASN A 755 26.09 -13.34 53.13
CA ASN A 755 27.00 -14.47 53.17
C ASN A 755 28.26 -14.09 53.95
N PHE A 756 28.75 -15.01 54.78
CA PHE A 756 29.98 -14.89 55.54
C PHE A 756 30.93 -15.98 55.06
N THR A 757 32.11 -15.57 54.61
CA THR A 757 33.09 -16.47 53.98
C THR A 757 34.43 -16.38 54.68
N LYS A 758 35.08 -17.52 54.85
CA LYS A 758 36.47 -17.64 55.29
C LYS A 758 37.14 -18.68 54.40
N LYS A 759 38.42 -18.47 54.07
CA LYS A 759 39.18 -19.39 53.20
C LYS A 759 39.07 -20.83 53.72
N ASP A 760 38.81 -21.77 52.82
CA ASP A 760 38.65 -23.21 53.09
C ASP A 760 37.53 -23.58 54.09
N CYS A 761 36.61 -22.65 54.38
CA CYS A 761 35.44 -22.87 55.22
C CYS A 761 34.15 -22.81 54.39
N LYS A 762 33.08 -23.41 54.92
CA LYS A 762 31.75 -23.33 54.30
C LYS A 762 31.22 -21.90 54.38
N ILE A 763 30.52 -21.48 53.34
CA ILE A 763 29.79 -20.20 53.32
C ILE A 763 28.58 -20.33 54.25
N GLU A 764 28.51 -19.45 55.25
CA GLU A 764 27.35 -19.34 56.14
C GLU A 764 26.51 -18.11 55.79
N THR A 765 25.21 -18.13 56.07
CA THR A 765 24.30 -17.01 55.79
C THR A 765 23.60 -16.59 57.06
N PHE A 766 23.69 -15.31 57.43
CA PHE A 766 23.06 -14.76 58.63
C PHE A 766 22.16 -13.57 58.32
N HIS A 767 21.12 -13.39 59.14
CA HIS A 767 20.30 -12.18 59.11
C HIS A 767 20.94 -11.09 59.98
N ILE A 768 21.30 -9.94 59.39
CA ILE A 768 22.14 -8.93 60.05
C ILE A 768 21.50 -8.26 61.28
N VAL A 769 20.18 -8.37 61.44
CA VAL A 769 19.46 -7.81 62.59
C VAL A 769 19.16 -8.86 63.66
N GLU A 770 18.84 -10.10 63.25
CA GLU A 770 18.39 -11.17 64.17
C GLU A 770 19.56 -12.00 64.71
N ASP A 771 20.63 -12.19 63.93
CA ASP A 771 21.77 -13.03 64.28
C ASP A 771 23.00 -12.21 64.75
N LYS A 772 22.79 -11.02 65.33
CA LYS A 772 23.89 -10.09 65.68
C LYS A 772 25.02 -10.73 66.49
N ASP A 773 24.68 -11.53 67.49
CA ASP A 773 25.66 -12.17 68.38
C ASP A 773 26.53 -13.19 67.62
N LYS A 774 25.91 -14.02 66.76
CA LYS A 774 26.62 -14.98 65.91
C LYS A 774 27.50 -14.29 64.89
N ILE A 775 27.05 -13.17 64.32
CA ILE A 775 27.82 -12.39 63.35
C ILE A 775 29.10 -11.86 64.00
N GLN A 776 29.01 -11.32 65.23
CA GLN A 776 30.19 -10.86 65.96
C GLN A 776 31.19 -12.00 66.21
N GLU A 777 30.70 -13.18 66.60
CA GLU A 777 31.52 -14.38 66.76
C GLU A 777 32.23 -14.75 65.44
N PHE A 778 31.51 -14.79 64.32
CA PHE A 778 32.08 -15.15 63.02
C PHE A 778 33.11 -14.13 62.52
N LEU A 779 32.82 -12.83 62.66
CA LEU A 779 33.77 -11.77 62.29
C LEU A 779 35.04 -11.85 63.16
N SER A 780 34.90 -12.10 64.47
CA SER A 780 36.05 -12.30 65.36
C SER A 780 36.89 -13.52 64.98
N ASN A 781 36.25 -14.56 64.44
CA ASN A 781 36.89 -15.77 63.93
C ASN A 781 37.46 -15.59 62.50
N GLY A 782 37.47 -14.37 61.96
CA GLY A 782 38.09 -14.03 60.68
C GLY A 782 37.24 -14.33 59.45
N TYR A 783 35.93 -14.51 59.60
CA TYR A 783 35.01 -14.50 58.45
C TYR A 783 34.83 -13.07 57.93
N GLN A 784 34.63 -12.95 56.61
CA GLN A 784 34.32 -11.69 55.94
C GLN A 784 32.87 -11.71 55.46
N GLN A 785 32.14 -10.63 55.74
CA GLN A 785 30.79 -10.42 55.22
C GLN A 785 30.84 -10.01 53.75
N SER A 786 29.93 -10.54 52.94
CA SER A 786 29.75 -10.11 51.55
C SER A 786 29.30 -8.64 51.45
N LEU A 787 29.71 -7.94 50.39
CA LEU A 787 29.28 -6.55 50.14
C LEU A 787 27.79 -6.42 49.86
N LEU A 788 27.23 -7.39 49.13
CA LEU A 788 25.81 -7.48 48.80
C LEU A 788 25.15 -8.64 49.57
N PRO A 789 23.82 -8.60 49.76
CA PRO A 789 23.07 -9.71 50.35
C PRO A 789 23.25 -11.02 49.56
N LYS A 790 22.76 -12.12 50.12
CA LYS A 790 22.73 -13.41 49.43
C LYS A 790 21.76 -13.34 48.24
N SER A 791 22.30 -13.49 47.03
CA SER A 791 21.52 -13.65 45.80
C SER A 791 20.78 -15.00 45.76
N ALA A 792 19.75 -15.10 44.92
CA ALA A 792 19.05 -16.36 44.66
C ALA A 792 19.84 -17.32 43.74
N ASP A 793 20.88 -16.84 43.07
CA ASP A 793 21.71 -17.64 42.15
C ASP A 793 22.86 -18.35 42.87
N THR A 794 23.31 -19.46 42.29
CA THR A 794 24.36 -20.30 42.90
C THR A 794 25.72 -19.61 42.86
N THR A 795 26.55 -19.84 43.88
CA THR A 795 27.91 -19.28 44.00
C THR A 795 28.94 -19.95 43.09
N LYS A 796 28.52 -20.76 42.11
CA LYS A 796 29.45 -21.45 41.22
C LYS A 796 29.94 -20.46 40.16
N TYR A 797 31.26 -20.30 40.07
CA TYR A 797 31.87 -19.51 38.99
C TYR A 797 31.44 -20.09 37.64
N LYS A 798 30.88 -19.24 36.78
CA LYS A 798 30.52 -19.57 35.40
C LYS A 798 31.59 -19.03 34.46
N THR A 799 32.00 -19.84 33.51
CA THR A 799 32.86 -19.44 32.38
C THR A 799 32.12 -18.43 31.49
N GLU A 800 32.87 -17.66 30.70
CA GLU A 800 32.26 -16.71 29.75
C GLU A 800 31.34 -17.42 28.74
N SER A 801 31.71 -18.62 28.30
CA SER A 801 30.87 -19.43 27.40
C SER A 801 29.54 -19.82 28.05
N GLU A 802 29.55 -20.28 29.32
CA GLU A 802 28.32 -20.58 30.06
C GLU A 802 27.43 -19.34 30.21
N LYS A 803 28.03 -18.17 30.48
CA LYS A 803 27.27 -16.91 30.55
C LYS A 803 26.67 -16.50 29.19
N ARG A 804 27.41 -16.70 28.10
CA ARG A 804 26.91 -16.46 26.73
C ARG A 804 25.74 -17.38 26.37
N ASN A 805 25.75 -18.63 26.83
CA ASN A 805 24.63 -19.56 26.68
C ASN A 805 23.42 -19.14 27.53
N GLU A 806 23.67 -18.41 28.62
CA GLU A 806 22.63 -17.77 29.42
C GLU A 806 22.21 -16.39 28.88
N LEU A 807 22.56 -16.04 27.64
CA LEU A 807 22.16 -14.80 26.96
C LEU A 807 22.78 -13.52 27.54
N LYS A 808 23.98 -13.59 28.13
CA LYS A 808 24.66 -12.42 28.72
C LYS A 808 24.71 -11.19 27.81
N TRP A 809 25.07 -11.36 26.53
CA TRP A 809 25.24 -10.25 25.59
C TRP A 809 23.96 -9.87 24.84
N ASP A 810 22.87 -10.60 25.07
CA ASP A 810 21.61 -10.35 24.40
C ASP A 810 20.98 -9.06 24.89
N THR A 811 20.48 -8.27 23.94
CA THR A 811 19.80 -7.01 24.23
C THR A 811 18.48 -7.21 24.97
N VAL A 812 17.91 -8.40 24.92
CA VAL A 812 16.73 -8.78 25.67
C VAL A 812 16.95 -10.10 26.39
N VAL A 813 16.54 -10.14 27.66
CA VAL A 813 16.50 -11.38 28.45
C VAL A 813 15.21 -11.43 29.27
N LYS A 814 14.63 -12.63 29.38
CA LYS A 814 13.47 -12.91 30.22
C LYS A 814 13.84 -13.99 31.25
N ARG A 815 13.50 -13.74 32.52
CA ARG A 815 13.87 -14.57 33.67
C ARG A 815 12.66 -14.80 34.57
N TRP A 816 12.73 -15.86 35.37
CA TRP A 816 11.68 -16.25 36.31
C TRP A 816 12.26 -16.86 37.58
N LYS A 817 11.63 -16.61 38.72
CA LYS A 817 11.91 -17.26 40.01
C LYS A 817 10.62 -17.60 40.75
N ASN A 818 10.55 -18.78 41.33
CA ASN A 818 9.49 -19.18 42.25
C ASN A 818 10.11 -19.32 43.65
N MET A 819 9.60 -18.56 44.61
CA MET A 819 10.18 -18.47 45.95
C MET A 819 9.08 -18.67 46.99
N ARG A 820 9.45 -19.28 48.14
CA ARG A 820 8.54 -19.31 49.30
C ARG A 820 8.43 -17.92 49.88
N ALA A 821 7.23 -17.45 50.21
CA ALA A 821 7.03 -16.13 50.80
C ALA A 821 7.89 -15.89 52.05
N SER A 822 8.05 -16.91 52.90
CA SER A 822 8.90 -16.83 54.11
C SER A 822 10.40 -16.66 53.85
N SER A 823 10.86 -16.77 52.61
CA SER A 823 12.25 -16.53 52.23
C SER A 823 12.50 -15.12 51.67
N LEU A 824 11.46 -14.30 51.58
CA LEU A 824 11.46 -12.99 50.96
C LEU A 824 11.31 -11.88 52.01
N GLU A 825 12.14 -10.85 51.92
CA GLU A 825 11.96 -9.60 52.65
C GLU A 825 12.61 -8.46 51.85
N ASN A 826 11.80 -7.50 51.40
CA ASN A 826 12.22 -6.42 50.50
C ASN A 826 13.06 -6.93 49.30
N PRO A 827 12.53 -7.85 48.47
CA PRO A 827 13.27 -8.36 47.33
C PRO A 827 13.62 -7.25 46.33
N PHE A 828 14.71 -7.41 45.59
CA PHE A 828 15.15 -6.45 44.57
C PHE A 828 16.01 -7.09 43.48
N LEU A 829 16.14 -6.39 42.35
CA LEU A 829 17.11 -6.70 41.30
C LEU A 829 18.28 -5.74 41.39
N VAL A 830 19.49 -6.23 41.12
CA VAL A 830 20.63 -5.39 40.76
C VAL A 830 20.91 -5.59 39.30
N LEU A 831 20.97 -4.48 38.58
CA LEU A 831 21.41 -4.41 37.19
C LEU A 831 22.85 -3.91 37.17
N HIS A 832 23.71 -4.56 36.40
CA HIS A 832 25.08 -4.15 36.17
C HIS A 832 25.30 -3.97 34.67
N GLY A 833 25.59 -2.73 34.27
CA GLY A 833 25.96 -2.41 32.90
C GLY A 833 27.34 -2.96 32.60
N ILE A 834 27.49 -3.58 31.43
CA ILE A 834 28.75 -4.15 30.95
C ILE A 834 29.01 -3.64 29.54
N GLY A 835 30.12 -2.94 29.36
CA GLY A 835 30.66 -2.59 28.05
C GLY A 835 31.73 -3.58 27.62
N ARG A 836 31.86 -3.77 26.30
CA ARG A 836 33.05 -4.35 25.67
C ARG A 836 33.63 -3.37 24.65
N ASN A 837 34.85 -3.66 24.19
CA ASN A 837 35.54 -2.85 23.17
C ASN A 837 35.72 -1.36 23.56
N GLY A 838 35.82 -1.08 24.86
CA GLY A 838 36.01 0.28 25.38
C GLY A 838 34.76 1.17 25.27
N SER A 839 33.57 0.60 25.07
CA SER A 839 32.33 1.36 24.98
C SER A 839 32.09 2.22 26.23
N ILE A 840 31.80 3.50 26.01
CA ILE A 840 31.45 4.49 27.03
C ILE A 840 30.01 5.01 26.86
N ASP A 841 29.32 4.56 25.81
CA ASP A 841 27.97 4.99 25.47
C ASP A 841 26.98 4.52 26.55
N ARG A 842 25.96 5.35 26.85
CA ARG A 842 24.95 4.97 27.85
C ARG A 842 24.08 3.83 27.32
N ILE A 843 23.71 2.94 28.22
CA ILE A 843 22.82 1.81 27.97
C ILE A 843 21.43 2.22 28.42
N ASP A 844 20.55 2.54 27.46
CA ASP A 844 19.13 2.73 27.71
C ASP A 844 18.48 1.37 27.98
N TYR A 845 17.65 1.28 29.01
CA TYR A 845 16.99 0.04 29.39
C TYR A 845 15.55 0.23 29.85
N ALA A 846 14.74 -0.81 29.61
CA ALA A 846 13.42 -0.99 30.19
C ALA A 846 13.37 -2.35 30.89
N VAL A 847 12.85 -2.39 32.12
CA VAL A 847 12.61 -3.62 32.87
C VAL A 847 11.14 -3.73 33.23
N ILE A 848 10.52 -4.82 32.79
CA ILE A 848 9.17 -5.19 33.20
C ILE A 848 9.31 -6.27 34.27
N VAL A 849 8.86 -6.01 35.50
CA VAL A 849 8.85 -6.97 36.60
C VAL A 849 7.42 -7.33 36.94
N THR A 850 7.15 -8.63 37.02
CA THR A 850 5.84 -9.17 37.36
C THR A 850 5.92 -9.91 38.67
N ILE A 851 5.00 -9.58 39.56
CA ILE A 851 4.76 -10.28 40.82
C ILE A 851 3.41 -10.99 40.70
N SER A 852 3.41 -12.31 40.81
CA SER A 852 2.17 -13.10 40.77
C SER A 852 2.06 -14.03 41.97
N ILE A 853 0.93 -13.93 42.67
CA ILE A 853 0.57 -14.77 43.81
C ILE A 853 -0.79 -15.40 43.52
N PRO A 854 -0.86 -16.55 42.82
CA PRO A 854 -2.13 -17.08 42.30
C PRO A 854 -3.21 -17.30 43.36
N LYS A 855 -2.81 -17.64 44.59
CA LYS A 855 -3.71 -17.89 45.73
C LYS A 855 -3.83 -16.69 46.68
N TYR A 856 -3.52 -15.48 46.22
CA TYR A 856 -3.73 -14.28 47.02
C TYR A 856 -5.23 -14.05 47.25
N LYS A 857 -5.59 -13.79 48.50
CA LYS A 857 -7.00 -13.64 48.91
C LYS A 857 -7.50 -12.22 48.69
N ASP A 858 -6.61 -11.24 48.88
CA ASP A 858 -6.89 -9.82 48.77
C ASP A 858 -6.53 -9.30 47.35
N ASN A 859 -6.45 -7.98 47.18
CA ASN A 859 -6.05 -7.35 45.92
C ASN A 859 -4.60 -6.88 46.00
N LEU A 860 -3.70 -7.65 45.41
CA LEU A 860 -2.26 -7.41 45.40
C LEU A 860 -1.90 -6.06 44.76
N TYR A 861 -2.61 -5.68 43.69
CA TYR A 861 -2.37 -4.43 42.99
C TYR A 861 -2.66 -3.21 43.87
N GLU A 862 -3.85 -3.20 44.49
CA GLU A 862 -4.27 -2.12 45.39
C GLU A 862 -3.38 -2.04 46.63
N GLU A 863 -2.98 -3.18 47.19
CA GLU A 863 -2.10 -3.22 48.37
C GLU A 863 -0.70 -2.69 48.05
N ILE A 864 -0.11 -3.09 46.91
CA ILE A 864 1.18 -2.56 46.46
C ILE A 864 1.09 -1.04 46.24
N LEU A 865 0.06 -0.54 45.55
CA LEU A 865 -0.12 0.90 45.35
C LEU A 865 -0.36 1.67 46.66
N ASN A 866 -1.03 1.04 47.63
CA ASN A 866 -1.30 1.66 48.92
C ASN A 866 -0.06 1.73 49.80
N GLU A 867 0.75 0.69 49.84
CA GLU A 867 1.97 0.61 50.66
C GLU A 867 3.14 1.37 50.02
N PHE A 868 3.33 1.25 48.71
CA PHE A 868 4.47 1.82 47.99
C PHE A 868 4.07 3.07 47.21
N LYS A 869 3.90 4.19 47.93
CA LYS A 869 3.47 5.51 47.38
C LYS A 869 4.40 6.12 46.32
N VAL A 870 5.59 5.57 46.11
CA VAL A 870 6.51 5.98 45.03
C VAL A 870 6.06 5.46 43.66
N LEU A 871 5.20 4.43 43.64
CA LEU A 871 4.64 3.89 42.41
C LEU A 871 3.47 4.76 41.97
N GLU A 872 3.48 5.11 40.70
CA GLU A 872 2.35 5.79 40.06
C GLU A 872 1.61 4.78 39.19
N PRO A 873 0.27 4.67 39.33
CA PRO A 873 -0.52 3.89 38.39
C PRO A 873 -0.38 4.52 37.00
N ILE A 874 -0.25 3.67 35.98
CA ILE A 874 -0.14 4.15 34.60
C ILE A 874 -1.51 4.67 34.18
N GLU A 875 -1.59 5.98 33.91
CA GLU A 875 -2.79 6.57 33.31
C GLU A 875 -2.91 6.11 31.86
N ILE A 876 -3.73 5.09 31.65
CA ILE A 876 -4.06 4.60 30.32
C ILE A 876 -5.12 5.52 29.73
N ARG A 877 -4.86 6.08 28.55
CA ARG A 877 -5.89 6.81 27.79
C ARG A 877 -7.04 5.86 27.46
N SER A 878 -8.19 6.09 28.09
CA SER A 878 -9.43 5.35 27.82
C SER A 878 -9.96 5.66 26.43
N ARG A 879 -10.47 4.64 25.73
CA ARG A 879 -11.20 4.80 24.48
C ARG A 879 -12.57 5.42 24.79
N ASN A 880 -12.75 6.70 24.48
CA ASN A 880 -14.07 7.35 24.54
C ASN A 880 -14.71 7.29 23.15
N GLU A 881 -15.78 6.52 23.01
CA GLU A 881 -16.61 6.56 21.80
C GLU A 881 -17.55 7.77 21.87
N VAL A 882 -17.31 8.76 21.01
CA VAL A 882 -18.23 9.90 20.85
C VAL A 882 -19.26 9.52 19.79
N LEU A 883 -20.41 9.01 20.22
CA LEU A 883 -21.55 8.78 19.33
C LEU A 883 -22.20 10.13 18.98
N THR A 884 -21.77 10.75 17.90
CA THR A 884 -22.50 11.89 17.31
C THR A 884 -23.65 11.35 16.46
N SER A 885 -24.89 11.67 16.83
CA SER A 885 -26.04 11.47 15.95
C SER A 885 -25.96 12.45 14.78
N ILE A 886 -25.65 11.94 13.59
CA ILE A 886 -25.78 12.71 12.35
C ILE A 886 -27.28 12.68 12.00
N ARG A 887 -27.95 13.82 12.13
CA ARG A 887 -29.31 14.04 11.62
C ARG A 887 -29.31 14.30 10.12
#